data_AF-A0A496A507-F1
#
_entry.id   AF-A0A496A507-F1
#
_cell.length_a   1.000
_cell.length_b   1.000
_cell.length_c   1.000
_cell.angle_alpha   90.00
_cell.angle_beta   90.00
_cell.angle_gamma   90.00
#
_symmetry.space_group_name_H-M   'P 1'
#
loop_
_entity.id
_entity.type
_entity.pdbx_description
1 polymer ?
#
loop_
_entity_poly.entity_id
_entity_poly.type
_entity_poly.pdbx_seq_one_letter_code
_entity_poly.pdbx_strand_id
1 'polypeptide(L)'
;MEVYRVSMTKYPNREALRKAHDIYRDAMNEFIFQYLEKKVEDETVDDLIMRVLNREQQRIVDIKGISVIFRNKECWNDFFSQQFGYDRLLGRHEYDIRSVTSLIVMGRNKVSHPGSRDLDFEYTRTHLFLIAEVLGEIGKTQAKHEVEEVCDELFSYDTDERIADMTKQRDAAKAEVTELKKQVKTKSDRLEEVEAEWLASEERFETVSTQLKVAVAGKTVAEERLSDISNRFEEAEVENAELKKCLSETENRLRTVESERDEHIKTLTEQPRTVEAEKTILEERPKNSPKQPEIKEWRSKIWKQLCDYAAQKDTPVRFHKPGSAHYLNVSRSLIALTGFKMQVWLGRDNREIAIRLYMSKQNFYILEKQRKEIEQEFCEPLEWEKLPQRSDSRISVRKDIIDPTDESGWQNQHEWVILKLEKFHKKFNEVFLPRIQERNTSDSLSEDEEYLPLNPPTPNSVTFHGTNFTKRLNEYHVAGDDISQGFWHYWHSQGREGKQEMRDAGWSVERVDGDWEVTISPVDFQAWIEDEVTELSGLLNSSQNEEPATRSSRSFDGRTVLPTSKEMEQPALKVLADEKAHRRVKIIDYLTEYFSLTDDERSYLSKTGQAEKHLMSKGLIERTRTGYYRITAYGLEVVNDVPF
;
A
#
# COMPACT_ATOMS: atom_id res chain seq x y z
N MET A 1 -21.96 39.97 -56.82
CA MET A 1 -21.72 38.83 -55.92
C MET A 1 -23.05 38.40 -55.29
N GLU A 2 -23.97 37.89 -56.12
CA GLU A 2 -25.25 37.29 -55.69
C GLU A 2 -25.47 36.03 -56.53
N VAL A 3 -24.55 35.08 -56.38
CA VAL A 3 -24.49 33.86 -57.18
C VAL A 3 -24.42 32.69 -56.20
N TYR A 4 -25.45 31.84 -56.25
CA TYR A 4 -25.63 30.63 -55.43
C TYR A 4 -25.58 30.81 -53.89
N ARG A 5 -26.64 31.40 -53.32
CA ARG A 5 -27.17 30.85 -52.05
C ARG A 5 -27.86 29.52 -52.37
N VAL A 6 -27.08 28.44 -52.48
CA VAL A 6 -27.62 27.09 -52.28
C VAL A 6 -28.34 27.10 -50.94
N SER A 7 -29.52 26.50 -50.87
CA SER A 7 -30.26 26.35 -49.62
C SER A 7 -29.48 25.40 -48.71
N MET A 8 -28.50 25.93 -47.96
CA MET A 8 -27.81 25.18 -46.92
C MET A 8 -28.86 24.72 -45.94
N THR A 9 -29.09 23.41 -45.95
CA THR A 9 -30.06 22.80 -45.05
C THR A 9 -29.55 22.90 -43.61
N LYS A 10 -30.43 22.77 -42.63
CA LYS A 10 -30.07 23.02 -41.23
C LYS A 10 -29.01 22.03 -40.69
N TYR A 11 -28.81 20.90 -41.38
CA TYR A 11 -27.98 19.77 -40.96
C TYR A 11 -27.29 19.13 -42.18
N PRO A 12 -26.37 19.84 -42.87
CA PRO A 12 -25.80 19.40 -44.14
C PRO A 12 -25.03 18.08 -44.03
N ASN A 13 -24.31 17.85 -42.93
CA ASN A 13 -23.54 16.61 -42.73
C ASN A 13 -24.48 15.41 -42.59
N ARG A 14 -25.57 15.57 -41.81
CA ARG A 14 -26.62 14.55 -41.63
C ARG A 14 -27.35 14.22 -42.94
N GLU A 15 -27.54 15.20 -43.82
CA GLU A 15 -28.24 15.03 -45.08
C GLU A 15 -27.38 14.38 -46.16
N ALA A 16 -26.12 14.82 -46.31
CA ALA A 16 -25.14 14.16 -47.16
C ALA A 16 -24.98 12.67 -46.77
N LEU A 17 -24.82 12.37 -45.48
CA LEU A 17 -24.72 10.99 -45.01
C LEU A 17 -26.02 10.21 -45.22
N ARG A 18 -27.20 10.86 -45.20
CA ARG A 18 -28.47 10.23 -45.59
C ARG A 18 -28.48 9.86 -47.08
N LYS A 19 -28.15 10.81 -47.97
CA LYS A 19 -28.06 10.62 -49.44
C LYS A 19 -27.13 9.44 -49.77
N ALA A 20 -25.95 9.39 -49.14
CA ALA A 20 -25.01 8.28 -49.31
C ALA A 20 -25.49 6.94 -48.74
N HIS A 21 -26.23 6.93 -47.62
CA HIS A 21 -26.85 5.71 -47.12
C HIS A 21 -27.95 5.19 -48.05
N ASP A 22 -28.74 6.06 -48.67
CA ASP A 22 -29.74 5.65 -49.66
C ASP A 22 -29.08 5.01 -50.90
N ILE A 23 -28.03 5.66 -51.46
CA ILE A 23 -27.22 5.09 -52.56
C ILE A 23 -26.62 3.73 -52.17
N TYR A 24 -26.03 3.64 -50.97
CA TYR A 24 -25.46 2.40 -50.43
C TYR A 24 -26.48 1.27 -50.34
N ARG A 25 -27.66 1.54 -49.79
CA ARG A 25 -28.74 0.56 -49.64
C ARG A 25 -29.13 -0.02 -50.99
N ASP A 26 -29.35 0.84 -51.97
CA ASP A 26 -29.93 0.44 -53.25
C ASP A 26 -28.92 -0.37 -54.08
N ALA A 27 -27.65 0.06 -54.12
CA ALA A 27 -26.56 -0.66 -54.77
C ALA A 27 -26.21 -2.00 -54.09
N MET A 28 -26.23 -2.05 -52.75
CA MET A 28 -25.97 -3.28 -51.99
C MET A 28 -27.12 -4.29 -52.11
N ASN A 29 -28.37 -3.83 -52.18
CA ASN A 29 -29.51 -4.68 -52.47
C ASN A 29 -29.37 -5.35 -53.84
N GLU A 30 -29.08 -4.58 -54.88
CA GLU A 30 -28.86 -5.11 -56.24
C GLU A 30 -27.73 -6.15 -56.27
N PHE A 31 -26.61 -5.90 -55.56
CA PHE A 31 -25.51 -6.85 -55.41
C PHE A 31 -25.94 -8.14 -54.70
N ILE A 32 -26.73 -8.04 -53.62
CA ILE A 32 -27.27 -9.20 -52.88
C ILE A 32 -28.17 -10.05 -53.80
N PHE A 33 -29.09 -9.43 -54.55
CA PHE A 33 -29.95 -10.14 -55.49
C PHE A 33 -29.14 -10.85 -56.60
N GLN A 34 -28.21 -10.14 -57.26
CA GLN A 34 -27.33 -10.71 -58.29
C GLN A 34 -26.44 -11.85 -57.79
N TYR A 35 -26.12 -11.87 -56.49
CA TYR A 35 -25.41 -12.98 -55.89
C TYR A 35 -26.34 -14.19 -55.63
N LEU A 36 -27.53 -13.97 -55.07
CA LEU A 36 -28.48 -15.04 -54.78
C LEU A 36 -28.94 -15.73 -56.07
N GLU A 37 -29.17 -14.98 -57.15
CA GLU A 37 -29.46 -15.52 -58.50
C GLU A 37 -28.37 -16.47 -59.02
N LYS A 38 -27.10 -16.22 -58.69
CA LYS A 38 -25.97 -17.05 -59.16
C LYS A 38 -25.70 -18.29 -58.33
N LYS A 39 -26.15 -18.33 -57.07
CA LYS A 39 -25.83 -19.43 -56.13
C LYS A 39 -26.85 -20.57 -56.16
N VAL A 40 -28.00 -20.33 -56.79
CA VAL A 40 -29.18 -21.21 -56.68
C VAL A 40 -29.43 -21.89 -58.02
N GLU A 41 -28.94 -23.13 -58.14
CA GLU A 41 -29.18 -23.98 -59.33
C GLU A 41 -30.50 -24.77 -59.22
N ASP A 42 -30.95 -25.12 -58.00
CA ASP A 42 -32.07 -26.06 -57.74
C ASP A 42 -33.23 -25.50 -56.88
N GLU A 43 -33.20 -24.23 -56.48
CA GLU A 43 -34.22 -23.57 -55.64
C GLU A 43 -34.73 -22.28 -56.32
N THR A 44 -35.73 -21.59 -55.78
CA THR A 44 -36.01 -20.22 -56.23
C THR A 44 -35.26 -19.19 -55.37
N VAL A 45 -34.94 -18.04 -55.95
CA VAL A 45 -34.36 -16.90 -55.20
C VAL A 45 -35.32 -16.48 -54.08
N ASP A 46 -36.64 -16.56 -54.32
CA ASP A 46 -37.66 -16.31 -53.32
C ASP A 46 -37.59 -17.31 -52.15
N ASP A 47 -37.38 -18.60 -52.38
CA ASP A 47 -37.25 -19.61 -51.31
C ASP A 47 -36.00 -19.36 -50.44
N LEU A 48 -34.88 -19.00 -51.06
CA LEU A 48 -33.65 -18.66 -50.34
C LEU A 48 -33.83 -17.36 -49.53
N ILE A 49 -34.50 -16.35 -50.10
CA ILE A 49 -34.88 -15.12 -49.40
C ILE A 49 -35.84 -15.42 -48.23
N MET A 50 -36.84 -16.29 -48.43
CA MET A 50 -37.81 -16.67 -47.41
C MET A 50 -37.17 -17.44 -46.24
N ARG A 51 -36.05 -18.13 -46.48
CA ARG A 51 -35.25 -18.80 -45.44
C ARG A 51 -34.32 -17.85 -44.69
N VAL A 52 -33.70 -16.90 -45.38
CA VAL A 52 -32.69 -15.98 -44.82
C VAL A 52 -33.33 -14.75 -44.16
N LEU A 53 -34.47 -14.28 -44.68
CA LEU A 53 -35.21 -13.10 -44.23
C LEU A 53 -36.61 -13.50 -43.74
N ASN A 54 -36.87 -13.24 -42.46
CA ASN A 54 -38.18 -13.48 -41.85
C ASN A 54 -39.26 -12.58 -42.49
N ARG A 55 -40.54 -12.96 -42.44
CA ARG A 55 -41.63 -12.31 -43.20
C ARG A 55 -41.77 -10.79 -43.03
N GLU A 56 -41.35 -10.23 -41.90
CA GLU A 56 -41.33 -8.76 -41.69
C GLU A 56 -40.18 -8.05 -42.40
N GLN A 57 -39.06 -8.74 -42.67
CA GLN A 57 -37.87 -8.19 -43.35
C GLN A 57 -38.01 -8.17 -44.88
N GLN A 58 -39.02 -8.84 -45.43
CA GLN A 58 -39.18 -9.09 -46.87
C GLN A 58 -39.67 -7.88 -47.68
N ARG A 59 -40.22 -6.83 -47.04
CA ARG A 59 -40.79 -5.68 -47.76
C ARG A 59 -39.79 -4.60 -48.13
N ILE A 60 -38.70 -4.45 -47.37
CA ILE A 60 -37.57 -3.57 -47.68
C ILE A 60 -36.32 -4.20 -47.08
N VAL A 61 -35.35 -4.62 -47.91
CA VAL A 61 -34.00 -4.94 -47.43
C VAL A 61 -33.32 -3.60 -47.11
N ASP A 62 -33.53 -3.17 -45.88
CA ASP A 62 -32.98 -1.95 -45.32
C ASP A 62 -31.55 -2.19 -44.78
N ILE A 63 -30.77 -1.14 -44.52
CA ILE A 63 -29.36 -1.21 -44.10
C ILE A 63 -29.16 -2.08 -42.85
N LYS A 64 -30.15 -2.13 -41.95
CA LYS A 64 -30.17 -3.06 -40.82
C LYS A 64 -30.26 -4.52 -41.27
N GLY A 65 -31.14 -4.82 -42.23
CA GLY A 65 -31.27 -6.14 -42.87
C GLY A 65 -29.97 -6.58 -43.52
N ILE A 66 -29.31 -5.72 -44.30
CA ILE A 66 -27.99 -5.95 -44.90
C ILE A 66 -26.97 -6.44 -43.84
N SER A 67 -26.88 -5.77 -42.69
CA SER A 67 -25.96 -6.22 -41.63
C SER A 67 -26.35 -7.52 -40.93
N VAL A 68 -27.64 -7.88 -40.91
CA VAL A 68 -28.13 -9.17 -40.37
C VAL A 68 -27.79 -10.30 -41.34
N ILE A 69 -27.94 -10.06 -42.65
CA ILE A 69 -27.53 -10.97 -43.73
C ILE A 69 -26.05 -11.36 -43.56
N PHE A 70 -25.14 -10.39 -43.34
CA PHE A 70 -23.70 -10.66 -43.14
C PHE A 70 -23.33 -11.33 -41.81
N ARG A 71 -24.25 -11.36 -40.82
CA ARG A 71 -24.08 -12.10 -39.57
C ARG A 71 -24.52 -13.56 -39.68
N ASN A 72 -25.35 -13.91 -40.68
CA ASN A 72 -25.70 -15.30 -40.93
C ASN A 72 -24.51 -16.05 -41.54
N LYS A 73 -23.83 -16.84 -40.71
CA LYS A 73 -22.62 -17.58 -41.09
C LYS A 73 -22.86 -18.60 -42.20
N GLU A 74 -24.03 -19.24 -42.23
CA GLU A 74 -24.31 -20.39 -43.10
C GLU A 74 -24.43 -20.00 -44.57
N CYS A 75 -24.92 -18.79 -44.87
CA CYS A 75 -25.18 -18.38 -46.24
C CYS A 75 -24.05 -17.54 -46.87
N TRP A 76 -23.37 -16.73 -46.06
CA TRP A 76 -22.57 -15.59 -46.55
C TRP A 76 -21.10 -15.57 -46.14
N ASN A 77 -20.69 -16.33 -45.11
CA ASN A 77 -19.31 -16.27 -44.61
C ASN A 77 -18.31 -16.66 -45.70
N ASP A 78 -18.52 -17.83 -46.33
CA ASP A 78 -17.59 -18.38 -47.31
C ASP A 78 -17.51 -17.53 -48.58
N PHE A 79 -18.65 -16.96 -49.02
CA PHE A 79 -18.66 -16.07 -50.19
C PHE A 79 -17.91 -14.77 -49.93
N PHE A 80 -18.14 -14.10 -48.81
CA PHE A 80 -17.42 -12.86 -48.51
C PHE A 80 -15.93 -13.12 -48.31
N SER A 81 -15.56 -14.23 -47.66
CA SER A 81 -14.16 -14.65 -47.55
C SER A 81 -13.50 -14.98 -48.89
N GLN A 82 -14.25 -15.49 -49.88
CA GLN A 82 -13.74 -15.74 -51.24
C GLN A 82 -13.64 -14.47 -52.09
N GLN A 83 -14.68 -13.62 -52.06
CA GLN A 83 -14.79 -12.45 -52.93
C GLN A 83 -13.91 -11.28 -52.46
N PHE A 84 -13.82 -11.06 -51.14
CA PHE A 84 -13.10 -9.92 -50.55
C PHE A 84 -11.80 -10.33 -49.85
N GLY A 85 -11.58 -11.62 -49.60
CA GLY A 85 -10.51 -12.11 -48.72
C GLY A 85 -10.77 -11.77 -47.25
N TYR A 86 -10.17 -12.53 -46.32
CA TYR A 86 -10.22 -12.16 -44.89
C TYR A 86 -9.43 -10.88 -44.57
N ASP A 87 -8.40 -10.56 -45.36
CA ASP A 87 -7.39 -9.53 -45.05
C ASP A 87 -7.31 -8.37 -46.08
N ARG A 88 -8.14 -8.35 -47.13
CA ARG A 88 -7.84 -7.55 -48.35
C ARG A 88 -8.56 -6.22 -48.47
N LEU A 89 -9.72 -6.05 -47.83
CA LEU A 89 -10.58 -4.87 -47.99
C LEU A 89 -9.93 -3.55 -47.59
N LEU A 90 -9.02 -3.58 -46.63
CA LEU A 90 -8.35 -2.40 -46.09
C LEU A 90 -6.87 -2.71 -45.89
N GLY A 91 -6.07 -2.56 -46.94
CA GLY A 91 -4.62 -2.85 -46.96
C GLY A 91 -3.74 -2.02 -46.00
N ARG A 92 -4.34 -1.36 -44.99
CA ARG A 92 -3.68 -0.66 -43.88
C ARG A 92 -4.38 -0.82 -42.51
N HIS A 93 -5.57 -1.43 -42.39
CA HIS A 93 -6.33 -1.49 -41.13
C HIS A 93 -7.12 -2.80 -40.94
N GLU A 94 -7.19 -3.28 -39.68
CA GLU A 94 -7.70 -4.60 -39.25
C GLU A 94 -9.23 -4.83 -39.39
N TYR A 95 -9.95 -4.05 -40.21
CA TYR A 95 -11.41 -4.12 -40.27
C TYR A 95 -11.90 -5.09 -41.34
N ASP A 96 -12.57 -6.17 -40.92
CA ASP A 96 -13.34 -7.02 -41.82
C ASP A 96 -14.59 -6.29 -42.36
N ILE A 97 -15.19 -6.84 -43.43
CA ILE A 97 -16.42 -6.29 -44.03
C ILE A 97 -17.56 -6.15 -43.01
N ARG A 98 -17.60 -7.01 -41.98
CA ARG A 98 -18.62 -6.94 -40.92
C ARG A 98 -18.43 -5.72 -40.02
N SER A 99 -17.19 -5.37 -39.73
CA SER A 99 -16.83 -4.18 -38.97
C SER A 99 -17.19 -2.91 -39.74
N VAL A 100 -16.84 -2.84 -41.04
CA VAL A 100 -17.19 -1.69 -41.90
C VAL A 100 -18.71 -1.57 -42.07
N THR A 101 -19.42 -2.65 -42.34
CA THR A 101 -20.90 -2.61 -42.47
C THR A 101 -21.59 -2.30 -41.14
N SER A 102 -21.02 -2.70 -40.01
CA SER A 102 -21.47 -2.28 -38.66
C SER A 102 -21.29 -0.77 -38.43
N LEU A 103 -20.18 -0.19 -38.89
CA LEU A 103 -19.95 1.27 -38.87
C LEU A 103 -20.97 2.01 -39.75
N ILE A 104 -21.23 1.53 -40.97
CA ILE A 104 -22.27 2.09 -41.85
C ILE A 104 -23.66 2.04 -41.18
N VAL A 105 -24.02 0.95 -40.48
CA VAL A 105 -25.25 0.87 -39.68
C VAL A 105 -25.27 1.87 -38.52
N MET A 106 -24.13 2.09 -37.85
CA MET A 106 -24.02 3.09 -36.77
C MET A 106 -24.22 4.52 -37.30
N GLY A 107 -23.58 4.89 -38.41
CA GLY A 107 -23.82 6.15 -39.12
C GLY A 107 -25.29 6.34 -39.45
N ARG A 108 -25.92 5.31 -40.02
CA ARG A 108 -27.34 5.36 -40.40
C ARG A 108 -28.26 5.50 -39.20
N ASN A 109 -27.96 4.86 -38.07
CA ASN A 109 -28.69 5.07 -36.82
C ASN A 109 -28.54 6.53 -36.32
N LYS A 110 -27.34 7.10 -36.35
CA LYS A 110 -27.09 8.52 -35.99
C LYS A 110 -27.86 9.49 -36.89
N VAL A 111 -27.93 9.23 -38.20
CA VAL A 111 -28.75 10.00 -39.16
C VAL A 111 -30.24 9.89 -38.85
N SER A 112 -30.71 8.69 -38.50
CA SER A 112 -32.12 8.35 -38.28
C SER A 112 -32.68 8.86 -36.94
N HIS A 113 -31.83 9.05 -35.93
CA HIS A 113 -32.23 9.69 -34.66
C HIS A 113 -31.98 11.21 -34.75
N PRO A 114 -33.03 12.05 -34.83
CA PRO A 114 -32.88 13.49 -34.95
C PRO A 114 -32.37 14.10 -33.64
N GLY A 115 -31.05 14.23 -33.53
CA GLY A 115 -30.42 15.08 -32.51
C GLY A 115 -30.67 16.56 -32.83
N SER A 116 -30.59 17.41 -31.81
CA SER A 116 -30.76 18.86 -31.98
C SER A 116 -29.64 19.53 -32.80
N ARG A 117 -28.49 18.84 -32.93
CA ARG A 117 -27.27 19.26 -33.64
C ARG A 117 -27.03 18.41 -34.89
N ASP A 118 -26.26 18.97 -35.83
CA ASP A 118 -25.75 18.23 -36.99
C ASP A 118 -24.78 17.12 -36.55
N LEU A 119 -24.40 16.25 -37.49
CA LEU A 119 -23.28 15.34 -37.28
C LEU A 119 -21.95 16.08 -37.33
N ASP A 120 -20.95 15.53 -36.65
CA ASP A 120 -19.58 15.99 -36.75
C ASP A 120 -19.02 15.78 -38.18
N PHE A 121 -18.16 16.68 -38.63
CA PHE A 121 -17.71 16.71 -40.02
C PHE A 121 -16.72 15.58 -40.32
N GLU A 122 -15.79 15.28 -39.41
CA GLU A 122 -14.86 14.14 -39.57
C GLU A 122 -15.60 12.81 -39.46
N TYR A 123 -16.56 12.70 -38.54
CA TYR A 123 -17.47 11.56 -38.45
C TYR A 123 -18.18 11.30 -39.79
N THR A 124 -18.74 12.35 -40.39
CA THR A 124 -19.45 12.25 -41.68
C THR A 124 -18.50 11.93 -42.83
N ARG A 125 -17.35 12.60 -42.93
CA ARG A 125 -16.30 12.33 -43.93
C ARG A 125 -15.85 10.87 -43.89
N THR A 126 -15.61 10.34 -42.69
CA THR A 126 -15.21 8.95 -42.47
C THR A 126 -16.29 7.98 -42.96
N HIS A 127 -17.57 8.23 -42.67
CA HIS A 127 -18.65 7.32 -43.11
C HIS A 127 -18.91 7.41 -44.62
N LEU A 128 -18.79 8.59 -45.24
CA LEU A 128 -18.89 8.75 -46.69
C LEU A 128 -17.77 7.97 -47.41
N PHE A 129 -16.53 8.07 -46.92
CA PHE A 129 -15.40 7.29 -47.43
C PHE A 129 -15.64 5.77 -47.31
N LEU A 130 -16.02 5.27 -46.12
CA LEU A 130 -16.29 3.85 -45.89
C LEU A 130 -17.43 3.31 -46.78
N ILE A 131 -18.44 4.13 -47.08
CA ILE A 131 -19.51 3.76 -48.01
C ILE A 131 -18.95 3.65 -49.45
N ALA A 132 -18.23 4.67 -49.93
CA ALA A 132 -17.67 4.70 -51.28
C ALA A 132 -16.68 3.53 -51.52
N GLU A 133 -15.87 3.21 -50.52
CA GLU A 133 -14.92 2.10 -50.54
C GLU A 133 -15.63 0.74 -50.69
N VAL A 134 -16.61 0.44 -49.84
CA VAL A 134 -17.41 -0.80 -49.95
C VAL A 134 -18.14 -0.88 -51.30
N LEU A 135 -18.66 0.23 -51.82
CA LEU A 135 -19.31 0.28 -53.14
C LEU A 135 -18.34 -0.02 -54.30
N GLY A 136 -17.09 0.44 -54.21
CA GLY A 136 -16.04 0.09 -55.17
C GLY A 136 -15.71 -1.41 -55.15
N GLU A 137 -15.59 -1.98 -53.95
CA GLU A 137 -15.21 -3.38 -53.74
C GLU A 137 -16.30 -4.38 -54.18
N ILE A 138 -17.59 -4.03 -54.04
CA ILE A 138 -18.69 -4.82 -54.64
C ILE A 138 -18.87 -4.58 -56.16
N GLY A 139 -18.00 -3.79 -56.79
CA GLY A 139 -18.03 -3.49 -58.23
C GLY A 139 -19.10 -2.48 -58.66
N LYS A 140 -19.72 -1.75 -57.73
CA LYS A 140 -20.77 -0.75 -58.01
C LYS A 140 -20.14 0.64 -58.21
N THR A 141 -19.32 0.77 -59.25
CA THR A 141 -18.52 1.97 -59.56
C THR A 141 -19.35 3.24 -59.71
N GLN A 142 -20.54 3.18 -60.31
CA GLN A 142 -21.45 4.32 -60.44
C GLN A 142 -21.94 4.82 -59.08
N ALA A 143 -22.44 3.92 -58.24
CA ALA A 143 -22.90 4.23 -56.89
C ALA A 143 -21.75 4.75 -56.00
N LYS A 144 -20.53 4.22 -56.18
CA LYS A 144 -19.32 4.78 -55.56
C LYS A 144 -19.11 6.24 -55.98
N HIS A 145 -19.12 6.54 -57.27
CA HIS A 145 -18.91 7.90 -57.79
C HIS A 145 -19.97 8.89 -57.26
N GLU A 146 -21.24 8.48 -57.16
CA GLU A 146 -22.31 9.30 -56.58
C GLU A 146 -22.09 9.61 -55.09
N VAL A 147 -21.46 8.72 -54.33
CA VAL A 147 -21.09 8.98 -52.92
C VAL A 147 -19.82 9.84 -52.82
N GLU A 148 -18.87 9.67 -53.74
CA GLU A 148 -17.70 10.55 -53.87
C GLU A 148 -18.14 11.99 -54.24
N GLU A 149 -19.08 12.16 -55.17
CA GLU A 149 -19.72 13.45 -55.47
C GLU A 149 -20.42 14.06 -54.25
N VAL A 150 -21.14 13.27 -53.44
CA VAL A 150 -21.75 13.76 -52.17
C VAL A 150 -20.69 14.24 -51.18
N CYS A 151 -19.55 13.56 -51.13
CA CYS A 151 -18.41 13.93 -50.30
C CYS A 151 -17.78 15.24 -50.81
N ASP A 152 -17.54 15.35 -52.11
CA ASP A 152 -16.95 16.54 -52.75
C ASP A 152 -17.91 17.74 -52.69
N GLU A 153 -19.22 17.56 -52.87
CA GLU A 153 -20.22 18.62 -52.66
C GLU A 153 -20.14 19.19 -51.23
N LEU A 154 -20.15 18.30 -50.21
CA LEU A 154 -20.14 18.68 -48.81
C LEU A 154 -18.82 19.32 -48.37
N PHE A 155 -17.68 18.80 -48.85
CA PHE A 155 -16.34 19.22 -48.43
C PHE A 155 -15.59 20.07 -49.47
N SER A 156 -16.26 20.54 -50.53
CA SER A 156 -15.74 21.51 -51.53
C SER A 156 -15.16 22.80 -50.91
N TYR A 157 -15.52 23.10 -49.66
CA TYR A 157 -15.01 24.21 -48.87
C TYR A 157 -13.75 23.89 -48.01
N ASP A 158 -13.19 22.68 -48.07
CA ASP A 158 -11.81 22.39 -47.62
C ASP A 158 -10.79 22.94 -48.64
N THR A 159 -10.86 24.25 -48.88
CA THR A 159 -9.98 24.97 -49.81
C THR A 159 -8.55 25.07 -49.26
N ASP A 160 -7.59 25.36 -50.15
CA ASP A 160 -6.21 25.72 -49.77
C ASP A 160 -6.14 26.82 -48.70
N GLU A 161 -7.14 27.70 -48.65
CA GLU A 161 -7.26 28.78 -47.66
C GLU A 161 -7.56 28.25 -46.24
N ARG A 162 -8.43 27.24 -46.11
CA ARG A 162 -8.68 26.56 -44.82
C ARG A 162 -7.49 25.72 -44.39
N ILE A 163 -6.82 25.06 -45.33
CA ILE A 163 -5.57 24.32 -45.07
C ILE A 163 -4.47 25.27 -44.59
N ALA A 164 -4.36 26.47 -45.19
CA ALA A 164 -3.42 27.51 -44.77
C ALA A 164 -3.74 28.04 -43.36
N ASP A 165 -5.02 28.28 -43.02
CA ASP A 165 -5.38 28.74 -41.67
C ASP A 165 -5.16 27.66 -40.61
N MET A 166 -5.54 26.40 -40.87
CA MET A 166 -5.21 25.28 -39.96
C MET A 166 -3.70 25.10 -39.78
N THR A 167 -2.91 25.29 -40.84
CA THR A 167 -1.44 25.25 -40.77
C THR A 167 -0.91 26.37 -39.87
N LYS A 168 -1.44 27.59 -40.02
CA LYS A 168 -1.10 28.75 -39.17
C LYS A 168 -1.49 28.54 -37.71
N GLN A 169 -2.67 27.99 -37.44
CA GLN A 169 -3.12 27.64 -36.08
C GLN A 169 -2.22 26.55 -35.45
N ARG A 170 -1.90 25.49 -36.21
CA ARG A 170 -0.96 24.43 -35.79
C ARG A 170 0.41 25.00 -35.42
N ASP A 171 0.94 25.89 -36.24
CA ASP A 171 2.28 26.46 -36.03
C ASP A 171 2.30 27.45 -34.84
N ALA A 172 1.20 28.18 -34.61
CA ALA A 172 1.01 28.97 -33.39
C ALA A 172 0.94 28.09 -32.13
N ALA A 173 0.12 27.03 -32.14
CA ALA A 173 0.03 26.07 -31.03
C ALA A 173 1.38 25.37 -30.76
N LYS A 174 2.15 25.08 -31.80
CA LYS A 174 3.50 24.52 -31.68
C LYS A 174 4.48 25.48 -31.01
N ALA A 175 4.36 26.78 -31.25
CA ALA A 175 5.15 27.80 -30.56
C ALA A 175 4.76 27.89 -29.07
N GLU A 176 3.46 27.89 -28.75
CA GLU A 176 2.94 27.87 -27.38
C GLU A 176 3.42 26.64 -26.59
N VAL A 177 3.31 25.44 -27.17
CA VAL A 177 3.84 24.20 -26.57
C VAL A 177 5.35 24.28 -26.33
N THR A 178 6.10 25.01 -27.16
CA THR A 178 7.55 25.18 -26.98
C THR A 178 7.87 26.08 -25.79
N GLU A 179 7.11 27.18 -25.60
CA GLU A 179 7.27 28.06 -24.44
C GLU A 179 6.79 27.39 -23.14
N LEU A 180 5.67 26.65 -23.17
CA LEU A 180 5.22 25.85 -22.02
C LEU A 180 6.25 24.80 -21.59
N LYS A 181 6.91 24.11 -22.54
CA LYS A 181 8.01 23.17 -22.22
C LYS A 181 9.18 23.85 -21.52
N LYS A 182 9.53 25.07 -21.92
CA LYS A 182 10.58 25.87 -21.27
C LYS A 182 10.18 26.24 -19.84
N GLN A 183 8.95 26.69 -19.62
CA GLN A 183 8.43 26.99 -18.28
C GLN A 183 8.37 25.76 -17.37
N VAL A 184 7.96 24.59 -17.91
CA VAL A 184 7.99 23.32 -17.18
C VAL A 184 9.42 22.95 -16.79
N LYS A 185 10.42 23.10 -17.68
CA LYS A 185 11.82 22.84 -17.31
C LYS A 185 12.31 23.77 -16.21
N THR A 186 12.05 25.09 -16.31
CA THR A 186 12.41 26.04 -15.24
C THR A 186 11.73 25.74 -13.90
N LYS A 187 10.48 25.25 -13.90
CA LYS A 187 9.81 24.80 -12.67
C LYS A 187 10.40 23.50 -12.12
N SER A 188 10.81 22.57 -12.99
CA SER A 188 11.51 21.33 -12.61
C SER A 188 12.85 21.63 -11.94
N ASP A 189 13.66 22.49 -12.56
CA ASP A 189 14.99 22.88 -12.04
C ASP A 189 14.88 23.52 -10.65
N ARG A 190 13.84 24.33 -10.43
CA ARG A 190 13.54 24.93 -9.12
C ARG A 190 12.99 23.94 -8.10
N LEU A 191 12.31 22.88 -8.54
CA LEU A 191 11.83 21.83 -7.63
C LEU A 191 13.03 21.02 -7.10
N GLU A 192 13.97 20.66 -7.98
CA GLU A 192 15.23 19.99 -7.62
C GLU A 192 16.05 20.82 -6.60
N GLU A 193 16.08 22.15 -6.75
CA GLU A 193 16.72 23.07 -5.78
C GLU A 193 16.01 23.06 -4.40
N VAL A 194 14.67 23.12 -4.38
CA VAL A 194 13.88 23.10 -3.13
C VAL A 194 13.96 21.75 -2.42
N GLU A 195 14.00 20.64 -3.15
CA GLU A 195 14.20 19.31 -2.59
C GLU A 195 15.58 19.17 -1.91
N ALA A 196 16.63 19.73 -2.53
CA ALA A 196 17.96 19.78 -1.93
C ALA A 196 18.00 20.66 -0.66
N GLU A 197 17.33 21.82 -0.66
CA GLU A 197 17.18 22.66 0.54
C GLU A 197 16.42 21.95 1.67
N TRP A 198 15.38 21.18 1.32
CA TRP A 198 14.56 20.42 2.27
C TRP A 198 15.38 19.29 2.93
N LEU A 199 16.09 18.47 2.15
CA LEU A 199 16.98 17.43 2.65
C LEU A 199 18.08 17.99 3.57
N ALA A 200 18.69 19.11 3.18
CA ALA A 200 19.67 19.82 4.02
C ALA A 200 19.04 20.38 5.32
N SER A 201 17.72 20.61 5.35
CA SER A 201 17.00 20.99 6.55
C SER A 201 16.69 19.80 7.46
N GLU A 202 16.36 18.64 6.88
CA GLU A 202 16.13 17.39 7.61
C GLU A 202 17.40 16.93 8.34
N GLU A 203 18.58 16.99 7.69
CA GLU A 203 19.87 16.68 8.34
C GLU A 203 20.17 17.62 9.53
N ARG A 204 19.87 18.91 9.39
CA ARG A 204 19.97 19.88 10.50
C ARG A 204 19.01 19.54 11.64
N PHE A 205 17.79 19.10 11.33
CA PHE A 205 16.80 18.71 12.33
C PHE A 205 17.25 17.46 13.11
N GLU A 206 17.74 16.42 12.44
CA GLU A 206 18.25 15.22 13.12
C GLU A 206 19.50 15.50 13.96
N THR A 207 20.35 16.44 13.53
CA THR A 207 21.48 16.92 14.33
C THR A 207 20.99 17.56 15.64
N VAL A 208 20.00 18.46 15.59
CA VAL A 208 19.41 19.10 16.77
C VAL A 208 18.66 18.10 17.65
N SER A 209 17.90 17.18 17.06
CA SER A 209 17.23 16.06 17.74
C SER A 209 18.22 15.21 18.54
N THR A 210 19.39 14.92 17.98
CA THR A 210 20.46 14.17 18.65
C THR A 210 21.10 14.97 19.79
N GLN A 211 21.38 16.26 19.57
CA GLN A 211 21.90 17.14 20.63
C GLN A 211 20.92 17.27 21.81
N LEU A 212 19.62 17.38 21.54
CA LEU A 212 18.58 17.45 22.56
C LEU A 212 18.52 16.17 23.40
N LYS A 213 18.60 14.98 22.78
CA LYS A 213 18.66 13.68 23.50
C LYS A 213 19.86 13.62 24.45
N VAL A 214 21.03 14.07 24.02
CA VAL A 214 22.24 14.13 24.87
C VAL A 214 22.06 15.14 26.02
N ALA A 215 21.46 16.30 25.77
CA ALA A 215 21.19 17.30 26.80
C ALA A 215 20.18 16.79 27.86
N VAL A 216 19.14 16.08 27.43
CA VAL A 216 18.15 15.45 28.34
C VAL A 216 18.81 14.36 29.20
N ALA A 217 19.62 13.47 28.61
CA ALA A 217 20.36 12.47 29.37
C ALA A 217 21.33 13.10 30.39
N GLY A 218 22.05 14.15 29.99
CA GLY A 218 22.94 14.91 30.88
C GLY A 218 22.18 15.58 32.04
N LYS A 219 20.96 16.07 31.77
CA LYS A 219 20.07 16.61 32.81
C LYS A 219 19.65 15.51 33.80
N THR A 220 19.22 14.34 33.34
CA THR A 220 18.79 13.23 34.21
C THR A 220 19.91 12.79 35.16
N VAL A 221 21.14 12.64 34.66
CA VAL A 221 22.31 12.30 35.50
C VAL A 221 22.65 13.40 36.52
N ALA A 222 22.36 14.67 36.20
CA ALA A 222 22.50 15.77 37.16
C ALA A 222 21.42 15.74 38.24
N GLU A 223 20.18 15.38 37.90
CA GLU A 223 19.07 15.22 38.86
C GLU A 223 19.32 14.04 39.81
N GLU A 224 19.80 12.89 39.31
CA GLU A 224 20.22 11.75 40.14
C GLU A 224 21.33 12.14 41.14
N ARG A 225 22.37 12.83 40.66
CA ARG A 225 23.47 13.31 41.53
C ARG A 225 23.00 14.30 42.60
N LEU A 226 22.01 15.15 42.30
CA LEU A 226 21.42 16.04 43.28
C LEU A 226 20.64 15.26 44.35
N SER A 227 19.92 14.21 43.96
CA SER A 227 19.25 13.31 44.89
C SER A 227 20.25 12.60 45.82
N ASP A 228 21.34 12.06 45.28
CA ASP A 228 22.40 11.41 46.08
C ASP A 228 23.06 12.38 47.07
N ILE A 229 23.31 13.63 46.65
CA ILE A 229 23.86 14.68 47.53
C ILE A 229 22.86 15.05 48.63
N SER A 230 21.55 15.13 48.32
CA SER A 230 20.50 15.38 49.31
C SER A 230 20.45 14.30 50.38
N ASN A 231 20.40 13.02 49.97
CA ASN A 231 20.38 11.88 50.89
C ASN A 231 21.60 11.86 51.82
N ARG A 232 22.80 12.10 51.28
CA ARG A 232 24.03 12.18 52.06
C ARG A 232 24.09 13.38 53.01
N PHE A 233 23.37 14.46 52.71
CA PHE A 233 23.24 15.59 53.61
C PHE A 233 22.34 15.24 54.79
N GLU A 234 21.20 14.58 54.55
CA GLU A 234 20.30 14.07 55.59
C GLU A 234 21.02 13.05 56.52
N GLU A 235 21.77 12.11 55.96
CA GLU A 235 22.62 11.18 56.73
C GLU A 235 23.62 11.93 57.64
N ALA A 236 24.32 12.93 57.09
CA ALA A 236 25.28 13.73 57.83
C ALA A 236 24.63 14.60 58.93
N GLU A 237 23.39 15.06 58.76
CA GLU A 237 22.64 15.74 59.81
C GLU A 237 22.30 14.79 60.98
N VAL A 238 21.94 13.54 60.69
CA VAL A 238 21.71 12.50 61.71
C VAL A 238 23.00 12.17 62.47
N GLU A 239 24.12 11.89 61.76
CA GLU A 239 25.42 11.64 62.41
C GLU A 239 25.86 12.81 63.29
N ASN A 240 25.66 14.04 62.83
CA ASN A 240 26.00 15.25 63.59
C ASN A 240 25.12 15.41 64.85
N ALA A 241 23.84 15.02 64.79
CA ALA A 241 22.97 14.96 65.95
C ALA A 241 23.43 13.89 66.97
N GLU A 242 23.83 12.71 66.51
CA GLU A 242 24.39 11.65 67.37
C GLU A 242 25.73 12.06 67.99
N LEU A 243 26.63 12.67 67.23
CA LEU A 243 27.91 13.17 67.73
C LEU A 243 27.73 14.25 68.80
N LYS A 244 26.77 15.18 68.63
CA LYS A 244 26.41 16.16 69.67
C LYS A 244 25.92 15.50 70.95
N LYS A 245 25.12 14.43 70.83
CA LYS A 245 24.67 13.64 71.98
C LYS A 245 25.85 12.96 72.68
N CYS A 246 26.68 12.20 71.96
CA CYS A 246 27.88 11.56 72.49
C CYS A 246 28.87 12.54 73.13
N LEU A 247 29.00 13.75 72.58
CA LEU A 247 29.83 14.81 73.14
C LEU A 247 29.28 15.26 74.50
N SER A 248 27.97 15.53 74.62
CA SER A 248 27.35 15.87 75.91
C SER A 248 27.43 14.75 76.95
N GLU A 249 27.32 13.48 76.54
CA GLU A 249 27.54 12.33 77.42
C GLU A 249 29.00 12.26 77.88
N THR A 250 29.95 12.56 77.00
CA THR A 250 31.39 12.59 77.29
C THR A 250 31.76 13.76 78.22
N GLU A 251 31.19 14.94 78.02
CA GLU A 251 31.34 16.08 78.94
C GLU A 251 30.81 15.77 80.35
N ASN A 252 29.65 15.10 80.44
CA ASN A 252 29.10 14.65 81.72
C ASN A 252 30.02 13.62 82.40
N ARG A 253 30.51 12.62 81.65
CA ARG A 253 31.48 11.64 82.16
C ARG A 253 32.80 12.28 82.59
N LEU A 254 33.28 13.28 81.85
CA LEU A 254 34.51 14.01 82.20
C LEU A 254 34.33 14.71 83.55
N ARG A 255 33.20 15.40 83.78
CA ARG A 255 32.89 16.01 85.10
C ARG A 255 32.85 14.98 86.23
N THR A 256 32.30 13.78 85.98
CA THR A 256 32.33 12.68 86.96
C THR A 256 33.75 12.22 87.24
N VAL A 257 34.55 11.94 86.19
CA VAL A 257 35.94 11.49 86.33
C VAL A 257 36.83 12.57 86.94
N GLU A 258 36.58 13.86 86.72
CA GLU A 258 37.29 14.94 87.40
C GLU A 258 36.96 14.97 88.90
N SER A 259 35.70 14.76 89.28
CA SER A 259 35.31 14.61 90.69
C SER A 259 35.96 13.36 91.33
N GLU A 260 35.94 12.21 90.65
CA GLU A 260 36.59 10.97 91.10
C GLU A 260 38.12 11.13 91.17
N ARG A 261 38.72 11.82 90.20
CA ARG A 261 40.16 12.11 90.16
C ARG A 261 40.55 13.00 91.32
N ASP A 262 39.77 14.01 91.66
CA ASP A 262 40.09 14.91 92.77
C ASP A 262 39.96 14.21 94.13
N GLU A 263 39.02 13.25 94.25
CA GLU A 263 38.96 12.30 95.37
C GLU A 263 40.12 11.29 95.37
N HIS A 264 40.53 10.80 94.19
CA HIS A 264 41.61 9.83 94.08
C HIS A 264 43.00 10.47 94.24
N ILE A 265 43.22 11.72 93.82
CA ILE A 265 44.43 12.50 94.10
C ILE A 265 44.54 12.73 95.61
N LYS A 266 43.45 13.10 96.27
CA LYS A 266 43.39 13.19 97.73
C LYS A 266 43.81 11.85 98.40
N THR A 267 43.46 10.72 97.80
CA THR A 267 43.83 9.37 98.27
C THR A 267 45.28 8.97 97.92
N LEU A 268 45.76 9.29 96.70
CA LEU A 268 47.09 8.95 96.21
C LEU A 268 48.20 9.84 96.78
N THR A 269 47.86 11.04 97.26
CA THR A 269 48.80 11.87 98.03
C THR A 269 49.29 11.14 99.30
N GLU A 270 48.62 10.06 99.71
CA GLU A 270 48.98 9.21 100.85
C GLU A 270 49.83 7.97 100.49
N GLN A 271 50.13 7.66 99.21
CA GLN A 271 50.92 6.47 98.81
C GLN A 271 51.85 6.66 97.59
N PRO A 272 53.15 6.31 97.67
CA PRO A 272 54.09 6.40 96.54
C PRO A 272 54.14 5.12 95.68
N ARG A 273 54.05 5.26 94.35
CA ARG A 273 54.38 4.20 93.37
C ARG A 273 55.03 4.76 92.09
N THR A 274 55.86 3.93 91.46
CA THR A 274 56.55 4.14 90.18
C THR A 274 55.83 3.45 89.01
N VAL A 275 56.07 3.91 87.76
CA VAL A 275 55.36 3.48 86.54
C VAL A 275 56.28 3.46 85.31
N GLU A 276 56.18 2.41 84.49
CA GLU A 276 56.54 2.33 83.04
C GLU A 276 55.46 1.39 82.42
N ALA A 277 54.70 1.67 81.33
CA ALA A 277 54.92 2.30 80.02
C ALA A 277 55.17 1.27 78.89
N GLU A 278 54.29 1.21 77.86
CA GLU A 278 54.63 1.20 76.42
C GLU A 278 53.42 1.06 75.46
N LYS A 279 53.64 1.24 74.15
CA LYS A 279 52.66 1.78 73.17
C LYS A 279 52.88 1.32 71.70
N THR A 280 51.80 0.82 71.06
CA THR A 280 51.38 0.91 69.62
C THR A 280 52.33 0.61 68.43
N ILE A 281 51.85 -0.18 67.44
CA ILE A 281 52.33 -0.21 66.03
C ILE A 281 51.14 -0.41 65.05
N LEU A 282 51.13 0.33 63.91
CA LEU A 282 50.35 0.22 62.63
C LEU A 282 50.89 1.32 61.67
N GLU A 283 50.83 1.35 60.33
CA GLU A 283 50.29 0.51 59.24
C GLU A 283 51.32 0.42 58.07
N GLU A 284 51.09 -0.40 57.01
CA GLU A 284 51.25 0.04 55.60
C GLU A 284 50.68 -0.98 54.56
N ARG A 285 50.20 -0.51 53.39
CA ARG A 285 49.62 -1.35 52.31
C ARG A 285 49.79 -0.72 50.90
N PRO A 286 50.29 -1.44 49.86
CA PRO A 286 50.58 -0.85 48.55
C PRO A 286 49.55 -1.14 47.43
N LYS A 287 49.58 -0.34 46.35
CA LYS A 287 48.80 -0.50 45.10
C LYS A 287 49.69 -1.05 43.96
N ASN A 288 49.17 -1.93 43.09
CA ASN A 288 49.76 -2.27 41.79
C ASN A 288 48.73 -2.94 40.85
N SER A 289 48.91 -2.80 39.52
CA SER A 289 47.98 -3.30 38.49
C SER A 289 48.60 -4.39 37.59
N PRO A 290 47.82 -5.34 37.02
CA PRO A 290 48.35 -6.59 36.42
C PRO A 290 48.67 -6.53 34.90
N LYS A 291 49.52 -7.45 34.43
CA LYS A 291 50.11 -7.56 33.07
C LYS A 291 49.32 -8.51 32.13
N GLN A 292 49.66 -8.52 30.84
CA GLN A 292 48.85 -9.16 29.79
C GLN A 292 48.56 -10.68 29.91
N PRO A 293 49.46 -11.57 30.36
CA PRO A 293 49.16 -13.01 30.45
C PRO A 293 47.98 -13.31 31.38
N GLU A 294 47.93 -12.60 32.51
CA GLU A 294 46.94 -12.72 33.58
C GLU A 294 45.52 -12.43 33.07
N ILE A 295 45.36 -11.58 32.04
CA ILE A 295 44.08 -11.24 31.42
C ILE A 295 43.42 -12.47 30.75
N LYS A 296 44.21 -13.34 30.11
CA LYS A 296 43.67 -14.51 29.39
C LYS A 296 43.18 -15.58 30.37
N GLU A 297 43.92 -15.77 31.45
CA GLU A 297 43.57 -16.71 32.52
C GLU A 297 42.34 -16.22 33.29
N TRP A 298 42.32 -14.95 33.67
CA TRP A 298 41.17 -14.29 34.29
C TRP A 298 39.88 -14.43 33.47
N ARG A 299 39.92 -14.16 32.15
CA ARG A 299 38.77 -14.37 31.24
C ARG A 299 38.29 -15.83 31.21
N SER A 300 39.22 -16.77 31.17
CA SER A 300 38.90 -18.20 31.21
C SER A 300 38.22 -18.58 32.54
N LYS A 301 38.66 -17.99 33.66
CA LYS A 301 38.12 -18.24 35.01
C LYS A 301 36.70 -17.70 35.17
N ILE A 302 36.43 -16.43 34.83
CA ILE A 302 35.07 -15.87 34.92
C ILE A 302 34.08 -16.61 34.00
N TRP A 303 34.49 -16.95 32.76
CA TRP A 303 33.63 -17.71 31.86
C TRP A 303 33.37 -19.14 32.32
N LYS A 304 34.34 -19.80 32.96
CA LYS A 304 34.09 -21.09 33.59
C LYS A 304 33.06 -20.97 34.71
N GLN A 305 33.22 -19.99 35.61
CA GLN A 305 32.27 -19.81 36.72
C GLN A 305 30.86 -19.40 36.26
N LEU A 306 30.73 -18.59 35.20
CA LEU A 306 29.43 -18.28 34.59
C LEU A 306 28.73 -19.54 34.05
N CYS A 307 29.48 -20.42 33.36
CA CYS A 307 28.96 -21.70 32.89
C CYS A 307 28.56 -22.62 34.06
N ASP A 308 29.38 -22.71 35.10
CA ASP A 308 29.12 -23.53 36.29
C ASP A 308 27.88 -23.01 37.05
N TYR A 309 27.73 -21.68 37.20
CA TYR A 309 26.56 -21.02 37.79
C TYR A 309 25.28 -21.27 37.00
N ALA A 310 25.34 -21.18 35.66
CA ALA A 310 24.21 -21.48 34.79
C ALA A 310 23.76 -22.95 34.89
N ALA A 311 24.71 -23.89 34.98
CA ALA A 311 24.40 -25.30 35.18
C ALA A 311 23.74 -25.56 36.56
N GLN A 312 24.10 -24.80 37.60
CA GLN A 312 23.49 -24.89 38.93
C GLN A 312 22.09 -24.27 39.02
N LYS A 313 21.81 -23.19 38.25
CA LYS A 313 20.50 -22.51 38.22
C LYS A 313 19.42 -23.22 37.39
N ASP A 314 19.77 -24.28 36.65
CA ASP A 314 18.92 -24.97 35.66
C ASP A 314 18.19 -24.03 34.67
N THR A 315 18.87 -22.96 34.27
CA THR A 315 18.38 -22.03 33.24
C THR A 315 18.28 -22.73 31.88
N PRO A 316 17.35 -22.36 30.96
CA PRO A 316 17.40 -22.83 29.56
C PRO A 316 18.65 -22.34 28.80
N VAL A 317 19.38 -21.36 29.33
CA VAL A 317 20.62 -20.84 28.74
C VAL A 317 21.70 -21.93 28.77
N ARG A 318 22.36 -22.13 27.61
CA ARG A 318 23.51 -23.02 27.45
C ARG A 318 24.62 -22.22 26.77
N PHE A 319 25.87 -22.41 27.18
CA PHE A 319 27.03 -21.72 26.62
C PHE A 319 27.90 -22.66 25.79
N HIS A 320 28.66 -22.10 24.85
CA HIS A 320 29.78 -22.81 24.24
C HIS A 320 30.93 -22.99 25.26
N LYS A 321 31.86 -23.90 24.97
CA LYS A 321 33.04 -24.15 25.82
C LYS A 321 33.78 -22.84 26.11
N PRO A 322 34.03 -22.48 27.39
CA PRO A 322 34.71 -21.24 27.74
C PRO A 322 36.18 -21.25 27.26
N GLY A 323 36.69 -20.06 26.94
CA GLY A 323 38.07 -19.84 26.49
C GLY A 323 38.56 -18.43 26.85
N SER A 324 39.77 -18.05 26.43
CA SER A 324 40.39 -16.76 26.82
C SER A 324 39.90 -15.53 26.04
N ALA A 325 38.83 -15.67 25.24
CA ALA A 325 38.23 -14.58 24.48
C ALA A 325 37.53 -13.57 25.41
N HIS A 326 37.43 -12.32 24.98
CA HIS A 326 36.70 -11.27 25.69
C HIS A 326 35.17 -11.38 25.53
N TYR A 327 34.70 -12.45 24.88
CA TYR A 327 33.29 -12.79 24.69
C TYR A 327 33.07 -14.29 24.91
N LEU A 328 31.85 -14.66 25.27
CA LEU A 328 31.38 -16.03 25.40
C LEU A 328 30.14 -16.20 24.50
N ASN A 329 30.19 -17.15 23.56
CA ASN A 329 29.05 -17.46 22.71
C ASN A 329 27.99 -18.25 23.48
N VAL A 330 26.74 -17.85 23.33
CA VAL A 330 25.57 -18.60 23.79
C VAL A 330 25.23 -19.67 22.75
N SER A 331 24.78 -20.83 23.21
CA SER A 331 24.37 -21.95 22.35
C SER A 331 23.23 -21.54 21.41
N ARG A 332 23.34 -21.99 20.16
CA ARG A 332 22.33 -21.77 19.12
C ARG A 332 20.95 -22.36 19.48
N SER A 333 20.89 -23.34 20.39
CA SER A 333 19.62 -23.89 20.88
C SER A 333 18.71 -22.86 21.58
N LEU A 334 19.26 -21.73 22.03
CA LEU A 334 18.49 -20.64 22.65
C LEU A 334 17.82 -19.72 21.60
N ILE A 335 18.19 -19.81 20.32
CA ILE A 335 17.63 -18.98 19.25
C ILE A 335 17.43 -19.87 18.03
N ALA A 336 16.20 -20.35 17.85
CA ALA A 336 15.87 -21.40 16.88
C ALA A 336 16.09 -21.03 15.40
N LEU A 337 16.43 -19.77 15.09
CA LEU A 337 16.65 -19.30 13.73
C LEU A 337 18.11 -19.38 13.26
N THR A 338 18.26 -19.64 11.96
CA THR A 338 19.49 -19.37 11.20
C THR A 338 19.72 -17.85 11.09
N GLY A 339 20.98 -17.42 11.08
CA GLY A 339 21.36 -16.00 10.91
C GLY A 339 21.53 -15.18 12.19
N PHE A 340 21.15 -15.68 13.36
CA PHE A 340 21.33 -15.00 14.65
C PHE A 340 22.49 -15.59 15.47
N LYS A 341 23.19 -14.74 16.25
CA LYS A 341 24.24 -15.15 17.19
C LYS A 341 24.15 -14.30 18.46
N MET A 342 24.10 -14.93 19.63
CA MET A 342 24.09 -14.22 20.91
C MET A 342 25.40 -14.42 21.67
N GLN A 343 25.91 -13.33 22.24
CA GLN A 343 27.19 -13.30 22.94
C GLN A 343 27.08 -12.51 24.26
N VAL A 344 27.71 -13.02 25.31
CA VAL A 344 28.11 -12.21 26.47
C VAL A 344 29.48 -11.60 26.16
N TRP A 345 29.71 -10.33 26.49
CA TRP A 345 30.92 -9.61 26.16
C TRP A 345 31.43 -8.80 27.37
N LEU A 346 32.75 -8.78 27.60
CA LEU A 346 33.40 -8.05 28.69
C LEU A 346 34.25 -6.90 28.13
N GLY A 347 33.89 -5.68 28.50
CA GLY A 347 34.71 -4.50 28.30
C GLY A 347 35.55 -4.25 29.55
N ARG A 348 36.84 -4.60 29.52
CA ARG A 348 37.75 -4.30 30.65
C ARG A 348 37.94 -2.80 30.80
N ASP A 349 38.29 -2.14 29.70
CA ASP A 349 38.71 -0.74 29.70
C ASP A 349 37.52 0.20 29.99
N ASN A 350 36.31 -0.23 29.61
CA ASN A 350 35.05 0.47 29.86
C ASN A 350 34.34 0.03 31.15
N ARG A 351 34.81 -1.02 31.84
CA ARG A 351 34.16 -1.63 33.02
C ARG A 351 32.67 -1.93 32.80
N GLU A 352 32.39 -2.69 31.75
CA GLU A 352 31.04 -3.02 31.32
C GLU A 352 30.89 -4.52 30.99
N ILE A 353 29.69 -5.05 31.21
CA ILE A 353 29.26 -6.37 30.71
C ILE A 353 28.06 -6.16 29.79
N ALA A 354 28.09 -6.76 28.60
CA ALA A 354 27.03 -6.60 27.61
C ALA A 354 26.54 -7.96 27.09
N ILE A 355 25.23 -8.04 26.80
CA ILE A 355 24.62 -9.12 26.02
C ILE A 355 24.30 -8.56 24.64
N ARG A 356 24.83 -9.21 23.61
CA ARG A 356 24.79 -8.75 22.22
C ARG A 356 24.13 -9.81 21.35
N LEU A 357 23.03 -9.43 20.69
CA LEU A 357 22.35 -10.22 19.66
C LEU A 357 22.76 -9.69 18.28
N TYR A 358 23.60 -10.46 17.58
CA TYR A 358 24.01 -10.20 16.20
C TYR A 358 23.03 -10.84 15.21
N MET A 359 22.84 -10.17 14.08
CA MET A 359 21.92 -10.55 12.99
C MET A 359 22.37 -9.96 11.65
N SER A 360 21.75 -10.40 10.55
CA SER A 360 21.93 -9.76 9.23
C SER A 360 21.44 -8.31 9.24
N LYS A 361 22.01 -7.46 8.36
CA LYS A 361 21.56 -6.07 8.18
C LYS A 361 20.07 -5.99 7.84
N GLN A 362 19.56 -6.91 7.02
CA GLN A 362 18.13 -7.00 6.67
C GLN A 362 17.24 -7.19 7.90
N ASN A 363 17.54 -8.18 8.75
CA ASN A 363 16.78 -8.43 9.98
C ASN A 363 16.88 -7.26 10.96
N PHE A 364 18.06 -6.63 11.04
CA PHE A 364 18.25 -5.43 11.85
C PHE A 364 17.37 -4.27 11.39
N TYR A 365 17.28 -3.99 10.09
CA TYR A 365 16.42 -2.91 9.57
C TYR A 365 14.93 -3.18 9.77
N ILE A 366 14.49 -4.44 9.69
CA ILE A 366 13.10 -4.83 10.00
C ILE A 366 12.75 -4.43 11.44
N LEU A 367 13.63 -4.79 12.39
CA LEU A 367 13.42 -4.52 13.80
C LEU A 367 13.63 -3.03 14.13
N GLU A 368 14.58 -2.34 13.48
CA GLU A 368 14.86 -0.91 13.72
C GLU A 368 13.67 -0.02 13.34
N LYS A 369 12.90 -0.38 12.30
CA LYS A 369 11.64 0.31 11.93
C LYS A 369 10.61 0.31 13.06
N GLN A 370 10.64 -0.69 13.95
CA GLN A 370 9.72 -0.87 15.08
C GLN A 370 10.45 -0.74 16.43
N ARG A 371 11.52 0.07 16.45
CA ARG A 371 12.42 0.19 17.61
C ARG A 371 11.69 0.59 18.89
N LYS A 372 10.76 1.56 18.82
CA LYS A 372 10.07 2.10 20.02
C LYS A 372 9.17 1.06 20.65
N GLU A 373 8.42 0.35 19.81
CA GLU A 373 7.49 -0.71 20.15
C GLU A 373 8.25 -1.88 20.77
N ILE A 374 9.38 -2.28 20.17
CA ILE A 374 10.27 -3.32 20.69
C ILE A 374 10.89 -2.91 22.03
N GLU A 375 11.41 -1.69 22.19
CA GLU A 375 11.97 -1.22 23.48
C GLU A 375 10.89 -1.14 24.59
N GLN A 376 9.65 -0.78 24.23
CA GLN A 376 8.50 -0.79 25.13
C GLN A 376 8.09 -2.22 25.53
N GLU A 377 7.95 -3.15 24.59
CA GLU A 377 7.61 -4.57 24.85
C GLU A 377 8.74 -5.34 25.54
N PHE A 378 9.99 -4.93 25.33
CA PHE A 378 11.16 -5.41 26.04
C PHE A 378 11.31 -4.76 27.42
N CYS A 379 10.58 -3.67 27.70
CA CYS A 379 10.56 -2.93 28.97
C CYS A 379 11.97 -2.50 29.45
N GLU A 380 12.86 -2.11 28.52
CA GLU A 380 14.22 -1.63 28.81
C GLU A 380 14.82 -1.01 27.53
N PRO A 381 15.57 0.10 27.61
CA PRO A 381 16.25 0.66 26.44
C PRO A 381 17.24 -0.35 25.85
N LEU A 382 17.28 -0.39 24.53
CA LEU A 382 18.18 -1.24 23.76
C LEU A 382 19.19 -0.37 23.00
N GLU A 383 20.41 -0.86 22.85
CA GLU A 383 21.39 -0.25 21.97
C GLU A 383 21.37 -0.90 20.59
N TRP A 384 21.28 -0.06 19.56
CA TRP A 384 21.13 -0.49 18.17
C TRP A 384 22.37 -0.07 17.38
N GLU A 385 23.15 -1.05 16.91
CA GLU A 385 24.43 -0.81 16.26
C GLU A 385 24.46 -1.44 14.85
N LYS A 386 24.38 -0.59 13.81
CA LYS A 386 24.44 -1.01 12.40
C LYS A 386 25.75 -1.67 11.99
N LEU A 387 26.86 -1.30 12.64
CA LEU A 387 28.22 -1.79 12.37
C LEU A 387 28.58 -1.78 10.86
N PRO A 388 28.65 -0.61 10.19
CA PRO A 388 28.75 -0.52 8.74
C PRO A 388 29.91 -1.33 8.14
N GLN A 389 31.05 -1.36 8.85
CA GLN A 389 32.28 -2.10 8.50
C GLN A 389 32.21 -3.62 8.74
N ARG A 390 31.04 -4.18 9.05
CA ARG A 390 30.80 -5.62 9.23
C ARG A 390 29.59 -6.09 8.42
N SER A 391 29.50 -7.42 8.22
CA SER A 391 28.32 -8.08 7.63
C SER A 391 27.11 -8.08 8.57
N ASP A 392 27.38 -8.14 9.87
CA ASP A 392 26.39 -8.34 10.93
C ASP A 392 26.15 -7.02 11.66
N SER A 393 24.89 -6.66 11.89
CA SER A 393 24.48 -5.60 12.83
C SER A 393 24.11 -6.24 14.17
N ARG A 394 23.94 -5.45 15.23
CA ARG A 394 23.56 -5.99 16.55
C ARG A 394 22.66 -5.09 17.38
N ILE A 395 21.89 -5.74 18.24
CA ILE A 395 21.14 -5.12 19.33
C ILE A 395 21.79 -5.56 20.65
N SER A 396 21.89 -4.68 21.65
CA SER A 396 22.51 -5.04 22.94
C SER A 396 21.88 -4.38 24.17
N VAL A 397 22.05 -5.05 25.32
CA VAL A 397 21.84 -4.49 26.66
C VAL A 397 23.17 -4.52 27.38
N ARG A 398 23.51 -3.42 28.04
CA ARG A 398 24.75 -3.27 28.81
C ARG A 398 24.47 -3.06 30.29
N LYS A 399 25.49 -3.31 31.11
CA LYS A 399 25.57 -2.87 32.49
C LYS A 399 26.97 -2.31 32.73
N ASP A 400 26.99 -1.00 32.91
CA ASP A 400 28.19 -0.22 33.19
C ASP A 400 28.57 -0.33 34.67
N ILE A 401 29.72 0.25 35.02
CA ILE A 401 30.22 0.37 36.41
C ILE A 401 30.43 -1.02 37.07
N ILE A 402 30.80 -2.01 36.26
CA ILE A 402 31.22 -3.34 36.73
C ILE A 402 32.67 -3.52 36.35
N ASP A 403 33.58 -3.55 37.34
CA ASP A 403 34.92 -4.07 37.07
C ASP A 403 34.82 -5.60 36.97
N PRO A 404 34.97 -6.20 35.77
CA PRO A 404 34.83 -7.65 35.65
C PRO A 404 36.05 -8.36 36.28
N THR A 405 37.12 -7.63 36.63
CA THR A 405 38.29 -8.18 37.35
C THR A 405 38.08 -8.30 38.86
N ASP A 406 37.01 -7.73 39.42
CA ASP A 406 36.63 -7.94 40.81
C ASP A 406 35.86 -9.27 40.98
N GLU A 407 36.57 -10.29 41.48
CA GLU A 407 35.99 -11.61 41.74
C GLU A 407 34.91 -11.61 42.82
N SER A 408 34.90 -10.62 43.73
CA SER A 408 33.89 -10.52 44.78
C SER A 408 32.52 -10.13 44.22
N GLY A 409 32.49 -9.38 43.12
CA GLY A 409 31.26 -9.01 42.41
C GLY A 409 30.72 -10.09 41.46
N TRP A 410 31.47 -11.16 41.17
CA TRP A 410 31.14 -12.12 40.09
C TRP A 410 29.78 -12.80 40.24
N GLN A 411 29.33 -13.12 41.46
CA GLN A 411 28.01 -13.73 41.67
C GLN A 411 26.88 -12.82 41.13
N ASN A 412 26.96 -11.52 41.43
CA ASN A 412 25.99 -10.52 40.97
C ASN A 412 26.10 -10.25 39.46
N GLN A 413 27.31 -10.42 38.90
CA GLN A 413 27.56 -10.34 37.45
C GLN A 413 26.91 -11.53 36.73
N HIS A 414 27.13 -12.76 37.22
CA HIS A 414 26.55 -13.97 36.65
C HIS A 414 25.03 -13.98 36.74
N GLU A 415 24.46 -13.62 37.89
CA GLU A 415 23.00 -13.53 38.05
C GLU A 415 22.37 -12.54 37.06
N TRP A 416 22.96 -11.35 36.90
CA TRP A 416 22.51 -10.38 35.91
C TRP A 416 22.62 -10.92 34.47
N VAL A 417 23.74 -11.57 34.12
CA VAL A 417 23.92 -12.16 32.78
C VAL A 417 22.86 -13.22 32.49
N ILE A 418 22.59 -14.14 33.43
CA ILE A 418 21.56 -15.18 33.23
C ILE A 418 20.17 -14.56 33.11
N LEU A 419 19.78 -13.66 34.03
CA LEU A 419 18.48 -12.99 34.01
C LEU A 419 18.23 -12.24 32.69
N LYS A 420 19.26 -11.55 32.17
CA LYS A 420 19.16 -10.84 30.89
C LYS A 420 19.17 -11.76 29.68
N LEU A 421 19.91 -12.87 29.70
CA LEU A 421 19.86 -13.88 28.63
C LEU A 421 18.50 -14.60 28.57
N GLU A 422 17.88 -14.89 29.72
CA GLU A 422 16.53 -15.43 29.81
C GLU A 422 15.48 -14.42 29.32
N LYS A 423 15.59 -13.15 29.73
CA LYS A 423 14.75 -12.05 29.21
C LYS A 423 14.89 -11.93 27.69
N PHE A 424 16.11 -11.96 27.17
CA PHE A 424 16.38 -11.94 25.73
C PHE A 424 15.80 -13.16 25.02
N HIS A 425 15.94 -14.37 25.55
CA HIS A 425 15.37 -15.59 24.96
C HIS A 425 13.83 -15.50 24.89
N LYS A 426 13.19 -15.17 26.02
CA LYS A 426 11.74 -15.00 26.08
C LYS A 426 11.26 -13.94 25.10
N LYS A 427 11.84 -12.74 25.16
CA LYS A 427 11.45 -11.64 24.28
C LYS A 427 11.82 -11.87 22.82
N PHE A 428 12.89 -12.60 22.51
CA PHE A 428 13.18 -12.98 21.12
C PHE A 428 12.01 -13.71 20.48
N ASN A 429 11.44 -14.71 21.18
CA ASN A 429 10.31 -15.48 20.68
C ASN A 429 8.99 -14.70 20.69
N GLU A 430 8.75 -13.85 21.70
CA GLU A 430 7.51 -13.05 21.82
C GLU A 430 7.46 -11.84 20.88
N VAL A 431 8.59 -11.14 20.71
CA VAL A 431 8.65 -9.76 20.18
C VAL A 431 9.38 -9.72 18.85
N PHE A 432 10.60 -10.25 18.78
CA PHE A 432 11.47 -10.11 17.61
C PHE A 432 11.10 -11.09 16.49
N LEU A 433 10.84 -12.35 16.85
CA LEU A 433 10.58 -13.45 15.92
C LEU A 433 9.36 -13.21 15.02
N PRO A 434 8.16 -12.82 15.54
CA PRO A 434 6.99 -12.57 14.68
C PRO A 434 7.25 -11.48 13.64
N ARG A 435 7.87 -10.36 14.06
CA ARG A 435 8.21 -9.22 13.21
C ARG A 435 9.17 -9.56 12.07
N ILE A 436 10.08 -10.51 12.29
CA ILE A 436 10.97 -11.04 11.25
C ILE A 436 10.20 -11.98 10.29
N GLN A 437 9.22 -12.73 10.80
CA GLN A 437 8.43 -13.69 10.02
C GLN A 437 7.38 -13.02 9.14
N GLU A 438 6.63 -12.05 9.67
CA GLU A 438 5.59 -11.27 8.97
C GLU A 438 6.07 -10.69 7.65
N ARG A 439 7.30 -10.15 7.62
CA ARG A 439 7.88 -9.58 6.40
C ARG A 439 8.33 -10.63 5.37
N ASN A 440 8.83 -11.78 5.82
CA ASN A 440 9.18 -12.87 4.91
C ASN A 440 7.94 -13.48 4.21
N THR A 441 6.74 -13.20 4.73
CA THR A 441 5.45 -13.51 4.09
C THR A 441 4.84 -12.36 3.27
N SER A 442 5.29 -11.10 3.45
CA SER A 442 4.79 -9.94 2.67
C SER A 442 5.62 -9.60 1.43
N ASP A 443 6.94 -9.78 1.49
CA ASP A 443 7.87 -9.25 0.48
C ASP A 443 8.37 -10.34 -0.47
N SER A 444 7.55 -10.68 -1.47
CA SER A 444 8.03 -11.31 -2.72
C SER A 444 8.14 -10.28 -3.85
N LEU A 445 8.69 -9.10 -3.53
CA LEU A 445 8.91 -7.99 -4.46
C LEU A 445 10.41 -7.80 -4.72
N SER A 446 10.74 -7.41 -5.94
CA SER A 446 12.08 -7.44 -6.55
C SER A 446 13.09 -6.50 -5.88
N GLU A 447 14.37 -6.89 -5.91
CA GLU A 447 15.50 -6.21 -5.25
C GLU A 447 15.89 -4.82 -5.83
N ASP A 448 15.08 -4.26 -6.73
CA ASP A 448 15.44 -3.11 -7.58
C ASP A 448 14.76 -1.76 -7.20
N GLU A 449 13.95 -1.69 -6.13
CA GLU A 449 13.40 -0.39 -5.68
C GLU A 449 14.39 0.42 -4.84
N GLU A 450 15.04 1.37 -5.52
CA GLU A 450 15.88 2.41 -4.94
C GLU A 450 15.08 3.41 -4.09
N TYR A 451 15.68 3.87 -3.00
CA TYR A 451 15.02 4.50 -1.85
C TYR A 451 14.21 5.78 -2.16
N LEU A 452 12.96 5.82 -1.70
CA LEU A 452 12.22 7.05 -1.38
C LEU A 452 11.93 7.14 0.14
N PRO A 453 12.01 8.32 0.77
CA PRO A 453 11.62 8.50 2.17
C PRO A 453 10.08 8.54 2.31
N LEU A 454 9.56 7.86 3.35
CA LEU A 454 8.13 7.82 3.66
C LEU A 454 7.85 8.42 5.05
N ASN A 455 7.39 9.67 5.05
CA ASN A 455 6.37 10.26 5.94
C ASN A 455 6.37 11.79 5.80
N PRO A 456 5.58 12.39 4.89
CA PRO A 456 5.38 13.84 4.90
C PRO A 456 4.59 14.26 6.16
N PRO A 457 4.81 15.47 6.71
CA PRO A 457 4.03 15.96 7.84
C PRO A 457 2.56 16.15 7.47
N THR A 458 1.65 15.88 8.41
CA THR A 458 0.22 16.14 8.27
C THR A 458 -0.04 17.62 7.98
N PRO A 459 -0.67 17.98 6.84
CA PRO A 459 -0.94 19.37 6.50
C PRO A 459 -2.08 19.96 7.37
N ASN A 460 -2.03 21.26 7.62
CA ASN A 460 -3.04 21.98 8.42
C ASN A 460 -4.42 22.07 7.75
N SER A 461 -4.54 21.67 6.48
CA SER A 461 -5.78 21.57 5.72
C SER A 461 -5.67 20.43 4.70
N VAL A 462 -6.76 19.69 4.50
CA VAL A 462 -6.84 18.67 3.45
C VAL A 462 -7.52 19.30 2.23
N THR A 463 -6.77 19.34 1.14
CA THR A 463 -7.23 19.90 -0.14
C THR A 463 -7.43 18.78 -1.15
N PHE A 464 -8.63 18.71 -1.69
CA PHE A 464 -9.03 17.74 -2.71
C PHE A 464 -9.15 18.43 -4.07
N HIS A 465 -8.60 17.78 -5.09
CA HIS A 465 -8.74 18.17 -6.50
C HIS A 465 -9.56 17.10 -7.24
N GLY A 466 -10.26 17.51 -8.29
CA GLY A 466 -11.08 16.62 -9.12
C GLY A 466 -10.37 15.35 -9.60
N THR A 467 -11.14 14.27 -9.81
CA THR A 467 -10.70 12.89 -10.18
C THR A 467 -9.76 12.16 -9.21
N ASN A 468 -9.00 12.87 -8.37
CA ASN A 468 -8.06 12.27 -7.41
C ASN A 468 -8.64 12.09 -5.99
N PHE A 469 -9.91 12.42 -5.78
CA PHE A 469 -10.61 12.36 -4.49
C PHE A 469 -10.57 10.96 -3.86
N THR A 470 -10.99 9.94 -4.61
CA THR A 470 -11.01 8.53 -4.19
C THR A 470 -9.60 8.03 -3.82
N LYS A 471 -8.59 8.40 -4.61
CA LYS A 471 -7.20 7.99 -4.36
C LYS A 471 -6.67 8.56 -3.04
N ARG A 472 -6.88 9.86 -2.79
CA ARG A 472 -6.46 10.50 -1.52
C ARG A 472 -7.22 9.97 -0.30
N LEU A 473 -8.52 9.67 -0.42
CA LEU A 473 -9.28 9.03 0.68
C LEU A 473 -8.68 7.68 1.10
N ASN A 474 -8.28 6.85 0.13
CA ASN A 474 -7.67 5.56 0.39
C ASN A 474 -6.24 5.68 0.98
N GLU A 475 -5.48 6.72 0.57
CA GLU A 475 -4.16 7.06 1.12
C GLU A 475 -4.22 7.44 2.63
N TYR A 476 -5.36 7.91 3.14
CA TYR A 476 -5.57 8.21 4.58
C TYR A 476 -6.32 7.11 5.36
N HIS A 477 -6.65 5.97 4.73
CA HIS A 477 -7.36 4.82 5.35
C HIS A 477 -8.74 5.13 5.97
N VAL A 478 -9.43 6.19 5.54
CA VAL A 478 -10.66 6.66 6.23
C VAL A 478 -11.95 6.01 5.72
N ALA A 479 -11.99 5.47 4.50
CA ALA A 479 -13.17 4.83 3.94
C ALA A 479 -12.83 3.76 2.87
N GLY A 480 -13.75 2.81 2.65
CA GLY A 480 -13.68 1.87 1.53
C GLY A 480 -14.19 2.47 0.21
N ASP A 481 -13.81 1.85 -0.92
CA ASP A 481 -14.10 2.33 -2.29
C ASP A 481 -15.58 2.65 -2.57
N ASP A 482 -16.51 1.95 -1.92
CA ASP A 482 -17.96 2.15 -2.12
C ASP A 482 -18.46 3.49 -1.53
N ILE A 483 -17.91 3.92 -0.38
CA ILE A 483 -18.30 5.17 0.30
C ILE A 483 -17.75 6.36 -0.48
N SER A 484 -16.50 6.28 -0.91
CA SER A 484 -15.82 7.35 -1.65
C SER A 484 -16.39 7.53 -3.07
N GLN A 485 -16.88 6.46 -3.72
CA GLN A 485 -17.67 6.56 -4.96
C GLN A 485 -19.09 7.09 -4.71
N GLY A 486 -19.76 6.65 -3.64
CA GLY A 486 -21.10 7.11 -3.26
C GLY A 486 -21.16 8.64 -3.07
N PHE A 487 -20.21 9.18 -2.29
CA PHE A 487 -20.06 10.63 -2.10
C PHE A 487 -19.81 11.38 -3.42
N TRP A 488 -18.95 10.85 -4.30
CA TRP A 488 -18.64 11.51 -5.57
C TRP A 488 -19.84 11.56 -6.53
N HIS A 489 -20.66 10.50 -6.54
CA HIS A 489 -21.91 10.46 -7.28
C HIS A 489 -22.98 11.40 -6.69
N TYR A 490 -23.08 11.48 -5.36
CA TYR A 490 -23.97 12.42 -4.68
C TYR A 490 -23.60 13.89 -4.98
N TRP A 491 -22.30 14.23 -4.86
CA TRP A 491 -21.81 15.58 -5.16
C TRP A 491 -22.13 16.01 -6.61
N HIS A 492 -22.00 15.11 -7.57
CA HIS A 492 -22.34 15.40 -8.97
C HIS A 492 -23.85 15.48 -9.24
N SER A 493 -24.70 14.81 -8.44
CA SER A 493 -26.16 14.88 -8.61
C SER A 493 -26.76 16.16 -8.05
N GLN A 494 -26.24 16.70 -6.93
CA GLN A 494 -26.79 17.89 -6.27
C GLN A 494 -26.37 19.24 -6.90
N GLY A 495 -25.46 19.23 -7.87
CA GLY A 495 -25.23 20.35 -8.79
C GLY A 495 -24.76 21.67 -8.16
N ARG A 496 -25.70 22.57 -7.84
CA ARG A 496 -25.43 23.85 -7.14
C ARG A 496 -25.79 23.82 -5.66
N GLU A 497 -26.75 23.00 -5.26
CA GLU A 497 -27.31 22.99 -3.89
C GLU A 497 -26.31 22.34 -2.93
N GLY A 498 -25.81 21.14 -3.25
CA GLY A 498 -24.73 20.50 -2.48
C GLY A 498 -23.40 21.28 -2.41
N LYS A 499 -23.20 22.28 -3.30
CA LYS A 499 -22.05 23.20 -3.22
C LYS A 499 -22.28 24.38 -2.28
N GLN A 500 -23.54 24.73 -2.04
CA GLN A 500 -23.91 25.71 -1.04
C GLN A 500 -23.89 25.06 0.35
N GLU A 501 -24.42 23.84 0.50
CA GLU A 501 -24.37 23.06 1.74
C GLU A 501 -22.95 22.90 2.29
N MET A 502 -21.97 22.54 1.44
CA MET A 502 -20.56 22.46 1.86
C MET A 502 -19.99 23.81 2.33
N ARG A 503 -20.39 24.92 1.70
CA ARG A 503 -19.95 26.27 2.12
C ARG A 503 -20.61 26.70 3.43
N ASP A 504 -21.87 26.34 3.62
CA ASP A 504 -22.61 26.60 4.86
C ASP A 504 -22.06 25.74 6.01
N ALA A 505 -21.52 24.55 5.72
CA ALA A 505 -20.72 23.73 6.61
C ALA A 505 -19.26 24.21 6.80
N GLY A 506 -18.89 25.37 6.25
CA GLY A 506 -17.57 26.01 6.46
C GLY A 506 -16.45 25.57 5.50
N TRP A 507 -16.74 24.74 4.49
CA TRP A 507 -15.72 24.24 3.57
C TRP A 507 -15.39 25.29 2.50
N SER A 508 -14.12 25.46 2.14
CA SER A 508 -13.76 26.27 0.97
C SER A 508 -14.05 25.47 -0.29
N VAL A 509 -14.93 25.97 -1.15
CA VAL A 509 -15.28 25.37 -2.44
C VAL A 509 -15.09 26.41 -3.54
N GLU A 510 -13.97 26.32 -4.24
CA GLU A 510 -13.57 27.27 -5.29
C GLU A 510 -13.20 26.56 -6.60
N ARG A 511 -12.91 27.35 -7.64
CA ARG A 511 -12.63 26.84 -8.98
C ARG A 511 -11.26 27.32 -9.44
N VAL A 512 -10.30 26.40 -9.48
CA VAL A 512 -8.89 26.65 -9.82
C VAL A 512 -8.58 25.94 -11.14
N ASP A 513 -8.02 26.67 -12.09
CA ASP A 513 -7.66 26.22 -13.45
C ASP A 513 -8.75 25.46 -14.24
N GLY A 514 -10.01 25.65 -13.87
CA GLY A 514 -11.18 25.06 -14.53
C GLY A 514 -11.81 23.89 -13.76
N ASP A 515 -11.09 23.28 -12.83
CA ASP A 515 -11.58 22.24 -11.94
C ASP A 515 -12.06 22.79 -10.59
N TRP A 516 -12.76 21.96 -9.81
CA TRP A 516 -13.21 22.31 -8.47
C TRP A 516 -12.19 21.87 -7.43
N GLU A 517 -11.84 22.80 -6.55
CA GLU A 517 -10.98 22.59 -5.40
C GLU A 517 -11.81 22.71 -4.14
N VAL A 518 -11.69 21.70 -3.26
CA VAL A 518 -12.39 21.66 -1.98
C VAL A 518 -11.35 21.54 -0.87
N THR A 519 -11.33 22.50 0.04
CA THR A 519 -10.39 22.53 1.18
C THR A 519 -11.16 22.57 2.49
N ILE A 520 -10.75 21.70 3.41
CA ILE A 520 -11.37 21.51 4.73
C ILE A 520 -10.27 21.33 5.80
N SER A 521 -10.55 21.74 7.04
CA SER A 521 -9.72 21.42 8.21
C SER A 521 -9.75 19.91 8.49
N PRO A 522 -8.65 19.27 8.94
CA PRO A 522 -8.67 17.87 9.36
C PRO A 522 -9.68 17.60 10.48
N VAL A 523 -9.93 18.58 11.36
CA VAL A 523 -10.90 18.48 12.46
C VAL A 523 -12.33 18.47 11.95
N ASP A 524 -12.67 19.40 11.05
CA ASP A 524 -14.02 19.51 10.48
C ASP A 524 -14.34 18.33 9.55
N PHE A 525 -13.32 17.78 8.89
CA PHE A 525 -13.44 16.56 8.08
C PHE A 525 -13.73 15.32 8.92
N GLN A 526 -13.02 15.16 10.05
CA GLN A 526 -13.28 14.06 10.98
C GLN A 526 -14.68 14.17 11.60
N ALA A 527 -15.07 15.38 12.03
CA ALA A 527 -16.40 15.63 12.59
C ALA A 527 -17.52 15.34 11.57
N TRP A 528 -17.36 15.76 10.31
CA TRP A 528 -18.34 15.45 9.26
C TRP A 528 -18.44 13.95 8.98
N ILE A 529 -17.32 13.21 8.94
CA ILE A 529 -17.36 11.74 8.76
C ILE A 529 -18.09 11.07 9.93
N GLU A 530 -17.88 11.52 11.16
CA GLU A 530 -18.56 10.97 12.35
C GLU A 530 -20.07 11.24 12.34
N ASP A 531 -20.51 12.41 11.87
CA ASP A 531 -21.92 12.77 11.71
C ASP A 531 -22.59 11.97 10.57
N GLU A 532 -21.96 11.93 9.38
CA GLU A 532 -22.49 11.25 8.21
C GLU A 532 -22.54 9.72 8.37
N VAL A 533 -21.53 9.12 9.03
CA VAL A 533 -21.56 7.68 9.40
C VAL A 533 -22.68 7.40 10.40
N THR A 534 -23.00 8.36 11.28
CA THR A 534 -24.13 8.25 12.22
C THR A 534 -25.47 8.34 11.48
N GLU A 535 -25.62 9.27 10.53
CA GLU A 535 -26.84 9.42 9.73
C GLU A 535 -27.07 8.21 8.79
N LEU A 536 -26.04 7.75 8.08
CA LEU A 536 -26.11 6.55 7.23
C LEU A 536 -26.38 5.28 8.05
N SER A 537 -25.84 5.17 9.26
CA SER A 537 -26.18 4.08 10.19
C SER A 537 -27.63 4.19 10.69
N GLY A 538 -28.18 5.40 10.82
CA GLY A 538 -29.60 5.63 11.10
C GLY A 538 -30.50 5.18 9.95
N LEU A 539 -30.17 5.59 8.71
CA LEU A 539 -30.92 5.28 7.49
C LEU A 539 -30.93 3.78 7.15
N LEU A 540 -29.83 3.07 7.40
CA LEU A 540 -29.78 1.60 7.27
C LEU A 540 -30.74 0.90 8.24
N ASN A 541 -30.87 1.40 9.47
CA ASN A 541 -31.76 0.82 10.49
C ASN A 541 -33.24 1.22 10.32
N SER A 542 -33.54 2.38 9.74
CA SER A 542 -34.94 2.80 9.49
C SER A 542 -35.57 2.14 8.25
N SER A 543 -34.77 1.58 7.34
CA SER A 543 -35.25 0.95 6.10
C SER A 543 -36.05 -0.37 6.24
N GLN A 544 -36.20 -0.91 7.46
CA GLN A 544 -36.93 -2.18 7.69
C GLN A 544 -38.44 -2.03 7.96
N ASN A 545 -38.99 -0.82 8.10
CA ASN A 545 -40.43 -0.62 8.32
C ASN A 545 -40.98 0.58 7.55
N GLU A 546 -41.42 0.38 6.29
CA GLU A 546 -42.64 0.98 5.72
C GLU A 546 -42.91 0.46 4.29
N GLU A 547 -44.15 0.09 3.98
CA GLU A 547 -44.61 -0.16 2.60
C GLU A 547 -44.97 1.16 1.90
N PRO A 548 -44.72 1.27 0.59
CA PRO A 548 -45.70 1.94 -0.26
C PRO A 548 -46.02 1.22 -1.58
N ALA A 549 -47.21 1.52 -2.09
CA ALA A 549 -47.88 0.75 -3.14
C ALA A 549 -47.42 1.05 -4.58
N THR A 550 -47.34 -0.04 -5.36
CA THR A 550 -47.66 -0.13 -6.80
C THR A 550 -47.05 0.90 -7.77
N ARG A 551 -46.03 0.48 -8.54
CA ARG A 551 -46.07 0.60 -10.01
C ARG A 551 -45.20 -0.44 -10.73
N SER A 552 -45.84 -1.15 -11.66
CA SER A 552 -45.34 -2.29 -12.42
C SER A 552 -43.97 -2.11 -13.09
N SER A 553 -42.96 -2.84 -12.59
CA SER A 553 -41.96 -3.53 -13.41
C SER A 553 -41.85 -4.97 -12.88
N ARG A 554 -41.72 -5.97 -13.78
CA ARG A 554 -41.69 -7.39 -13.39
C ARG A 554 -40.49 -7.67 -12.48
N SER A 555 -40.75 -7.88 -11.20
CA SER A 555 -39.79 -8.45 -10.26
C SER A 555 -39.60 -9.94 -10.53
N PHE A 556 -38.38 -10.41 -10.28
CA PHE A 556 -38.00 -11.82 -10.38
C PHE A 556 -38.43 -12.51 -9.07
N ASP A 557 -39.74 -12.77 -8.94
CA ASP A 557 -40.37 -13.23 -7.69
C ASP A 557 -40.07 -14.69 -7.41
N GLY A 558 -39.01 -14.92 -6.64
CA GLY A 558 -38.56 -16.24 -6.20
C GLY A 558 -37.08 -16.22 -5.87
N ARG A 559 -36.71 -15.51 -4.78
CA ARG A 559 -35.32 -15.24 -4.38
C ARG A 559 -34.49 -16.52 -4.23
N THR A 560 -33.84 -16.97 -5.30
CA THR A 560 -32.64 -17.78 -5.17
C THR A 560 -31.53 -16.85 -4.67
N VAL A 561 -31.00 -17.16 -3.49
CA VAL A 561 -29.92 -16.39 -2.89
C VAL A 561 -28.63 -16.93 -3.50
N LEU A 562 -28.05 -16.17 -4.43
CA LEU A 562 -26.68 -16.45 -4.91
C LEU A 562 -25.76 -16.59 -3.70
N PRO A 563 -24.93 -17.65 -3.64
CA PRO A 563 -24.02 -17.85 -2.52
C PRO A 563 -23.09 -16.64 -2.39
N THR A 564 -22.88 -16.18 -1.17
CA THR A 564 -21.98 -15.07 -0.88
C THR A 564 -20.55 -15.42 -1.26
N SER A 565 -19.70 -14.40 -1.48
CA SER A 565 -18.29 -14.62 -1.80
C SER A 565 -17.55 -15.46 -0.77
N LYS A 566 -17.97 -15.39 0.51
CA LYS A 566 -17.46 -16.18 1.63
C LYS A 566 -17.93 -17.64 1.60
N GLU A 567 -19.17 -17.91 1.19
CA GLU A 567 -19.67 -19.28 1.02
C GLU A 567 -19.01 -19.99 -0.17
N MET A 568 -18.74 -19.26 -1.26
CA MET A 568 -18.02 -19.79 -2.43
C MET A 568 -16.53 -20.09 -2.18
N GLU A 569 -15.95 -19.59 -1.08
CA GLU A 569 -14.51 -19.63 -0.80
C GLU A 569 -13.96 -21.06 -0.73
N GLN A 570 -14.49 -21.89 0.18
CA GLN A 570 -14.01 -23.26 0.38
C GLN A 570 -14.27 -24.19 -0.82
N PRO A 571 -15.47 -24.20 -1.45
CA PRO A 571 -15.71 -25.01 -2.65
C PRO A 571 -14.80 -24.62 -3.83
N ALA A 572 -14.53 -23.33 -4.03
CA ALA A 572 -13.65 -22.88 -5.11
C ALA A 572 -12.17 -23.24 -4.87
N LEU A 573 -11.67 -23.12 -3.63
CA LEU A 573 -10.32 -23.57 -3.29
C LEU A 573 -10.13 -25.08 -3.47
N LYS A 574 -11.16 -25.88 -3.15
CA LYS A 574 -11.16 -27.33 -3.35
C LYS A 574 -10.96 -27.75 -4.82
N VAL A 575 -11.39 -26.95 -5.80
CA VAL A 575 -11.13 -27.17 -7.24
C VAL A 575 -9.67 -26.96 -7.61
N LEU A 576 -8.98 -26.09 -6.87
CA LEU A 576 -7.62 -25.63 -7.13
C LEU A 576 -6.55 -26.34 -6.28
N ALA A 577 -6.98 -27.19 -5.33
CA ALA A 577 -6.12 -27.89 -4.37
C ALA A 577 -5.16 -28.94 -4.99
N ASP A 578 -5.18 -29.16 -6.30
CA ASP A 578 -4.17 -29.97 -7.01
C ASP A 578 -2.94 -29.16 -7.46
N GLU A 579 -2.82 -27.91 -6.98
CA GLU A 579 -1.78 -26.92 -7.28
C GLU A 579 -1.63 -26.55 -8.77
N LYS A 580 -2.59 -26.93 -9.63
CA LYS A 580 -2.55 -26.63 -11.06
C LYS A 580 -3.36 -25.39 -11.41
N ALA A 581 -3.00 -24.77 -12.52
CA ALA A 581 -3.74 -23.64 -13.08
C ALA A 581 -4.99 -24.12 -13.83
N HIS A 582 -6.18 -23.88 -13.27
CA HIS A 582 -7.46 -24.24 -13.90
C HIS A 582 -8.07 -23.07 -14.65
N ARG A 583 -8.82 -23.36 -15.73
CA ARG A 583 -9.64 -22.33 -16.39
C ARG A 583 -10.74 -21.85 -15.46
N ARG A 584 -11.01 -20.55 -15.50
CA ARG A 584 -12.13 -19.88 -14.83
C ARG A 584 -13.46 -20.64 -14.94
N VAL A 585 -13.78 -21.09 -16.16
CA VAL A 585 -15.00 -21.86 -16.45
C VAL A 585 -15.11 -23.13 -15.60
N LYS A 586 -14.01 -23.85 -15.32
CA LYS A 586 -14.02 -25.04 -14.46
C LYS A 586 -14.37 -24.72 -13.00
N ILE A 587 -13.95 -23.56 -12.50
CA ILE A 587 -14.28 -23.09 -11.14
C ILE A 587 -15.77 -22.75 -11.08
N ILE A 588 -16.28 -22.01 -12.08
CA ILE A 588 -17.69 -21.64 -12.19
C ILE A 588 -18.60 -22.86 -12.35
N ASP A 589 -18.21 -23.84 -13.17
CA ASP A 589 -18.98 -25.07 -13.40
C ASP A 589 -19.07 -25.90 -12.12
N TYR A 590 -17.97 -26.02 -11.35
CA TYR A 590 -17.99 -26.69 -10.05
C TYR A 590 -18.84 -25.94 -9.02
N LEU A 591 -18.76 -24.61 -8.95
CA LEU A 591 -19.62 -23.81 -8.07
C LEU A 591 -21.10 -23.93 -8.46
N THR A 592 -21.38 -24.04 -9.76
CA THR A 592 -22.75 -24.28 -10.28
C THR A 592 -23.28 -25.62 -9.80
N GLU A 593 -22.50 -26.69 -9.91
CA GLU A 593 -22.87 -28.01 -9.41
C GLU A 593 -23.02 -28.03 -7.89
N TYR A 594 -22.04 -27.47 -7.16
CA TYR A 594 -21.99 -27.46 -5.69
C TYR A 594 -23.18 -26.72 -5.05
N PHE A 595 -23.55 -25.56 -5.59
CA PHE A 595 -24.69 -24.76 -5.08
C PHE A 595 -26.00 -24.99 -5.85
N SER A 596 -26.04 -25.93 -6.80
CA SER A 596 -27.20 -26.21 -7.67
C SER A 596 -27.75 -24.96 -8.38
N LEU A 597 -26.85 -24.11 -8.90
CA LEU A 597 -27.21 -22.82 -9.52
C LEU A 597 -27.88 -23.03 -10.88
N THR A 598 -28.82 -22.14 -11.19
CA THR A 598 -29.45 -22.06 -12.52
C THR A 598 -28.49 -21.53 -13.59
N ASP A 599 -28.82 -21.73 -14.87
CA ASP A 599 -28.01 -21.21 -15.98
C ASP A 599 -27.86 -19.68 -15.96
N ASP A 600 -28.86 -18.94 -15.49
CA ASP A 600 -28.81 -17.48 -15.34
C ASP A 600 -27.86 -17.05 -14.22
N GLU A 601 -27.85 -17.78 -13.09
CA GLU A 601 -26.92 -17.56 -11.97
C GLU A 601 -25.48 -17.93 -12.33
N ARG A 602 -25.28 -19.06 -13.04
CA ARG A 602 -24.00 -19.41 -13.64
C ARG A 602 -23.52 -18.34 -14.63
N SER A 603 -24.42 -17.81 -15.45
CA SER A 603 -24.15 -16.69 -16.36
C SER A 603 -23.76 -15.42 -15.59
N TYR A 604 -24.41 -15.15 -14.46
CA TYR A 604 -24.10 -14.02 -13.59
C TYR A 604 -22.71 -14.14 -12.96
N LEU A 605 -22.39 -15.26 -12.29
CA LEU A 605 -21.05 -15.51 -11.74
C LEU A 605 -19.96 -15.42 -12.84
N SER A 606 -20.25 -15.97 -14.02
CA SER A 606 -19.36 -15.88 -15.19
C SER A 606 -19.17 -14.44 -15.69
N LYS A 607 -20.12 -13.53 -15.51
CA LYS A 607 -19.98 -12.11 -15.88
C LYS A 607 -19.28 -11.29 -14.80
N THR A 608 -19.62 -11.46 -13.53
CA THR A 608 -19.14 -10.59 -12.43
C THR A 608 -17.69 -10.88 -12.01
N GLY A 609 -17.28 -12.16 -12.04
CA GLY A 609 -15.99 -12.58 -11.50
C GLY A 609 -15.90 -12.50 -9.98
N GLN A 610 -17.06 -12.60 -9.29
CA GLN A 610 -17.17 -12.37 -7.86
C GLN A 610 -16.32 -13.36 -7.03
N ALA A 611 -16.40 -14.66 -7.35
CA ALA A 611 -15.65 -15.69 -6.63
C ALA A 611 -14.14 -15.52 -6.78
N GLU A 612 -13.63 -15.28 -8.00
CA GLU A 612 -12.19 -15.18 -8.23
C GLU A 612 -11.62 -13.87 -7.68
N LYS A 613 -12.37 -12.75 -7.77
CA LYS A 613 -11.97 -11.46 -7.17
C LYS A 613 -11.78 -11.58 -5.66
N HIS A 614 -12.75 -12.17 -4.96
CA HIS A 614 -12.71 -12.36 -3.50
C HIS A 614 -11.54 -13.24 -3.04
N LEU A 615 -11.28 -14.33 -3.76
CA LEU A 615 -10.15 -15.21 -3.47
C LEU A 615 -8.79 -14.56 -3.75
N MET A 616 -8.68 -13.76 -4.82
CA MET A 616 -7.47 -12.99 -5.11
C MET A 616 -7.23 -11.88 -4.09
N SER A 617 -8.27 -11.15 -3.66
CA SER A 617 -8.12 -10.08 -2.65
C SER A 617 -7.70 -10.60 -1.28
N LYS A 618 -7.92 -11.89 -1.00
CA LYS A 618 -7.40 -12.59 0.19
C LYS A 618 -6.04 -13.26 -0.02
N GLY A 619 -5.45 -13.18 -1.21
CA GLY A 619 -4.20 -13.88 -1.54
C GLY A 619 -4.29 -15.42 -1.55
N LEU A 620 -5.50 -15.99 -1.61
CA LEU A 620 -5.73 -17.45 -1.57
C LEU A 620 -5.54 -18.10 -2.95
N ILE A 621 -5.72 -17.33 -4.02
CA ILE A 621 -5.46 -17.75 -5.41
C ILE A 621 -4.70 -16.64 -6.15
N GLU A 622 -3.96 -17.05 -7.16
CA GLU A 622 -3.23 -16.16 -8.08
C GLU A 622 -3.66 -16.39 -9.54
N ARG A 623 -3.47 -15.37 -10.38
CA ARG A 623 -3.83 -15.42 -11.80
C ARG A 623 -2.59 -15.69 -12.66
N THR A 624 -2.43 -16.94 -13.10
CA THR A 624 -1.25 -17.36 -13.89
C THR A 624 -1.28 -16.87 -15.35
N ARG A 625 -2.46 -16.65 -15.91
CA ARG A 625 -2.70 -15.99 -17.21
C ARG A 625 -4.18 -15.60 -17.35
N THR A 626 -4.55 -14.87 -18.39
CA THR A 626 -5.94 -14.45 -18.63
C THR A 626 -6.93 -15.62 -18.58
N GLY A 627 -7.78 -15.63 -17.56
CA GLY A 627 -8.80 -16.66 -17.34
C GLY A 627 -8.30 -17.98 -16.74
N TYR A 628 -7.08 -18.03 -16.18
CA TYR A 628 -6.57 -19.19 -15.43
C TYR A 628 -6.10 -18.78 -14.03
N TYR A 629 -6.40 -19.64 -13.05
CA TYR A 629 -6.13 -19.40 -11.63
C TYR A 629 -5.51 -20.63 -10.99
N ARG A 630 -4.60 -20.42 -10.03
CA ARG A 630 -3.92 -21.46 -9.24
C ARG A 630 -4.05 -21.08 -7.75
N ILE A 631 -4.13 -22.08 -6.87
CA ILE A 631 -4.10 -21.85 -5.41
C ILE A 631 -2.71 -21.37 -4.97
N THR A 632 -2.63 -20.45 -4.01
CA THR A 632 -1.36 -20.07 -3.38
C THR A 632 -1.00 -21.04 -2.25
N ALA A 633 0.22 -20.96 -1.71
CA ALA A 633 0.59 -21.72 -0.51
C ALA A 633 -0.35 -21.40 0.67
N TYR A 634 -0.68 -20.12 0.87
CA TYR A 634 -1.64 -19.68 1.89
C TYR A 634 -3.06 -20.20 1.63
N GLY A 635 -3.50 -20.22 0.36
CA GLY A 635 -4.77 -20.86 -0.01
C GLY A 635 -4.79 -22.35 0.31
N LEU A 636 -3.66 -23.05 0.15
CA LEU A 636 -3.53 -24.47 0.47
C LEU A 636 -3.54 -24.73 1.99
N GLU A 637 -2.93 -23.85 2.79
CA GLU A 637 -3.05 -23.86 4.26
C GLU A 637 -4.53 -23.73 4.69
N VAL A 638 -5.26 -22.76 4.13
CA VAL A 638 -6.70 -22.53 4.40
C VAL A 638 -7.61 -23.70 3.96
N VAL A 639 -7.16 -24.54 3.02
CA VAL A 639 -7.84 -25.81 2.66
C VAL A 639 -7.55 -26.94 3.65
N ASN A 640 -6.39 -26.92 4.31
CA ASN A 640 -5.97 -27.96 5.26
C ASN A 640 -6.41 -27.67 6.71
N ASP A 641 -6.51 -26.40 7.10
CA ASP A 641 -6.84 -25.98 8.48
C ASP A 641 -8.33 -26.09 8.83
N VAL A 642 -9.21 -26.23 7.83
CA VAL A 642 -10.64 -26.43 8.05
C VAL A 642 -10.96 -27.93 7.95
N PRO A 643 -11.18 -28.64 9.09
CA PRO A 643 -11.59 -30.04 9.04
C PRO A 643 -12.95 -30.18 8.35
N PHE A 644 -12.98 -31.04 7.33
CA PHE A 644 -14.15 -31.32 6.46
C PHE A 644 -15.28 -32.08 7.16
#